data_AF-R9XJQ3-F1
#
_entry.id   AF-R9XJQ3-F1
#
_cell.length_a   1.000
_cell.length_b   1.000
_cell.length_c   1.000
_cell.angle_alpha   90.00
_cell.angle_beta   90.00
_cell.angle_gamma   90.00
#
_symmetry.space_group_name_H-M   'P 1'
#
loop_
_entity.id
_entity.type
_entity.pdbx_description
1 polymer ?
#
loop_
_entity_poly.entity_id
_entity_poly.type
_entity_poly.pdbx_seq_one_letter_code
_entity_poly.pdbx_strand_id
1 'polypeptide(L)'
;MKFVALVSGGKDSCYNILHCMKNGHELVAFGNLHPREEKVQELDSFMFQTVGHEIVSYYGKCTGLPVFRQEIARDTSKNVALNYFVTAGDEVEDLYMLLRRAKESDLGIEAVSVGAILSSYQRTRVEDVCARLGLTVLSYLWERDQEELMSEMVSMSKEAGDSHSAKMDARIIKVAAIGLNQAHLGLSLPEIFPTLLSLNRKYGVHICGEGGEFETMVLDAPFFTKGYLEVVGLRTTVEGGSGVSTAALDIRFVERQLEGTVEAEISALPVPKLEDAWEEMYNDLKSIEYRDIPSSVPASGAEVAISENVVGGMIYISNIRPRCQGPLQEQACDVLDQLREALNRHGVAKSQVLTSVLLLADMGTFAQINAVYNGFFSVQEIGPLPPSRACIESKSLSPGVGLQLSVVIQRDTQVESCGNLLLNKGKGGLHVQSRSYWCPCNIGPYSQASWDSADRNKVAYISGQIALLPSTMEMCDTLNGTPGDVYQQGLSQAILALRHFHTLKKSIETHHQLFMCCYIAEDFMAPIVSRVWSAYCSDHPDNLSGTLLIVRVSALPRNALCEWGGSACRQLLVEDDDDDDDDELREQRSGSITLEQNFNELQDLEELIVRTNNQVRRYITGFLDTESAVKNVLDSFSQCHVTLYYVPSPELALPASSNVEYVPVNAVYDSTARIRNYALQIKY
;
A
#
# COMPACT_ATOMS: atom_id res chain seq x y z
N MET A 1 -4.02 14.76 -15.93
CA MET A 1 -2.58 14.67 -16.17
C MET A 1 -2.33 14.21 -17.59
N LYS A 2 -1.28 14.72 -18.23
CA LYS A 2 -0.77 14.17 -19.49
C LYS A 2 0.17 13.00 -19.20
N PHE A 3 -0.02 11.87 -19.88
CA PHE A 3 0.75 10.67 -19.60
C PHE A 3 1.41 10.05 -20.83
N VAL A 4 2.56 9.43 -20.58
CA VAL A 4 3.22 8.50 -21.51
C VAL A 4 2.83 7.07 -21.13
N ALA A 5 2.45 6.26 -22.11
CA ALA A 5 2.13 4.85 -21.86
C ALA A 5 3.33 3.96 -22.10
N LEU A 6 3.77 3.22 -21.08
CA LEU A 6 4.73 2.14 -21.27
C LEU A 6 4.01 0.96 -21.92
N VAL A 7 4.42 0.65 -23.15
CA VAL A 7 3.77 -0.37 -23.98
C VAL A 7 4.77 -1.42 -24.45
N SER A 8 4.39 -2.69 -24.29
CA SER A 8 4.99 -3.83 -25.00
C SER A 8 4.19 -4.21 -26.26
N GLY A 9 3.01 -3.60 -26.43
CA GLY A 9 2.01 -4.00 -27.43
C GLY A 9 0.99 -5.02 -26.89
N GLY A 10 1.18 -5.54 -25.66
CA GLY A 10 0.25 -6.48 -25.04
C GLY A 10 -1.07 -5.86 -24.58
N LYS A 11 -2.07 -6.74 -24.37
CA LYS A 11 -3.43 -6.40 -23.93
C LYS A 11 -3.44 -5.54 -22.66
N ASP A 12 -2.58 -5.84 -21.68
CA ASP A 12 -2.65 -5.21 -20.36
C ASP A 12 -2.22 -3.74 -20.43
N SER A 13 -1.13 -3.47 -21.15
CA SER A 13 -0.66 -2.10 -21.39
C SER A 13 -1.70 -1.26 -22.13
N CYS A 14 -2.37 -1.83 -23.14
CA CYS A 14 -3.40 -1.12 -23.91
C CYS A 14 -4.70 -0.95 -23.13
N TYR A 15 -5.10 -1.93 -22.34
CA TYR A 15 -6.30 -1.83 -21.51
C TYR A 15 -6.10 -0.83 -20.36
N ASN A 16 -4.91 -0.76 -19.78
CA ASN A 16 -4.59 0.26 -18.77
C ASN A 16 -4.61 1.69 -19.36
N ILE A 17 -4.22 1.89 -20.62
CA ILE A 17 -4.38 3.17 -21.33
C ILE A 17 -5.86 3.60 -21.32
N LEU A 18 -6.77 2.66 -21.61
CA LEU A 18 -8.21 2.94 -21.62
C LEU A 18 -8.71 3.38 -20.24
N HIS A 19 -8.27 2.73 -19.17
CA HIS A 19 -8.61 3.18 -17.81
C HIS A 19 -7.95 4.51 -17.44
N CYS A 20 -6.74 4.81 -17.90
CA CYS A 20 -6.15 6.13 -17.70
C CYS A 20 -7.03 7.22 -18.34
N MET A 21 -7.51 6.99 -19.57
CA MET A 21 -8.43 7.91 -20.26
C MET A 21 -9.79 8.01 -19.55
N LYS A 22 -10.33 6.89 -19.06
CA LYS A 22 -11.56 6.86 -18.24
C LYS A 22 -11.47 7.74 -17.00
N ASN A 23 -10.30 7.79 -16.37
CA ASN A 23 -10.03 8.64 -15.20
C ASN A 23 -9.61 10.08 -15.58
N GLY A 24 -9.88 10.51 -16.83
CA GLY A 24 -9.65 11.88 -17.29
C GLY A 24 -8.18 12.22 -17.54
N HIS A 25 -7.32 11.23 -17.77
CA HIS A 25 -5.93 11.45 -18.17
C HIS A 25 -5.77 11.46 -19.70
N GLU A 26 -4.83 12.24 -20.19
CA GLU A 26 -4.61 12.46 -21.63
C GLU A 26 -3.38 11.68 -22.10
N LEU A 27 -3.57 10.76 -23.05
CA LEU A 27 -2.47 10.02 -23.68
C LEU A 27 -1.73 10.93 -24.67
N VAL A 28 -0.44 11.19 -24.44
CA VAL A 28 0.35 12.10 -25.30
C VAL A 28 1.54 11.43 -25.97
N ALA A 29 1.97 10.26 -25.49
CA ALA A 29 3.11 9.54 -26.05
C ALA A 29 3.10 8.05 -25.67
N PHE A 30 3.90 7.26 -26.38
CA PHE A 30 4.25 5.89 -26.02
C PHE A 30 5.72 5.78 -25.65
N GLY A 31 6.04 4.93 -24.68
CA GLY A 31 7.38 4.52 -24.32
C GLY A 31 7.52 3.01 -24.50
N ASN A 32 8.58 2.56 -25.16
CA ASN A 32 8.84 1.15 -25.38
C ASN A 32 10.35 0.84 -25.20
N LEU A 33 10.64 -0.14 -24.35
CA LEU A 33 11.97 -0.76 -24.29
C LEU A 33 11.99 -1.95 -25.25
N HIS A 34 13.07 -2.12 -25.98
CA HIS A 34 13.20 -3.20 -26.95
C HIS A 34 14.62 -3.77 -27.02
N PRO A 35 14.78 -5.03 -27.47
CA PRO A 35 16.10 -5.61 -27.65
C PRO A 35 16.95 -4.79 -28.62
N ARG A 36 18.25 -4.66 -28.31
CA ARG A 36 19.22 -4.03 -29.20
C ARG A 36 19.40 -4.78 -30.54
N GLU A 37 19.25 -6.10 -30.52
CA GLU A 37 19.32 -6.92 -31.73
C GLU A 37 17.91 -7.15 -32.30
N GLU A 38 17.57 -6.50 -33.41
CA GLU A 38 16.23 -6.57 -34.04
C GLU A 38 15.76 -8.00 -34.35
N LYS A 39 16.68 -8.93 -34.61
CA LYS A 39 16.36 -10.35 -34.92
C LYS A 39 16.03 -11.18 -33.68
N VAL A 40 16.25 -10.65 -32.48
CA VAL A 40 16.02 -11.33 -31.22
C VAL A 40 14.65 -10.93 -30.71
N GLN A 41 13.69 -11.85 -30.83
CA GLN A 41 12.32 -11.62 -30.36
C GLN A 41 12.18 -11.81 -28.84
N GLU A 42 13.06 -12.58 -28.21
CA GLU A 42 12.98 -12.93 -26.79
C GLU A 42 14.29 -12.61 -26.07
N LEU A 43 14.18 -11.81 -25.01
CA LEU A 43 15.20 -11.68 -23.97
C LEU A 43 14.67 -12.36 -22.70
N ASP A 44 15.55 -12.94 -21.89
CA ASP A 44 15.25 -13.37 -20.53
C ASP A 44 15.09 -12.14 -19.60
N SER A 45 14.23 -11.18 -19.97
CA SER A 45 13.88 -10.01 -19.16
C SER A 45 12.64 -10.31 -18.32
N PHE A 46 12.75 -10.09 -17.01
CA PHE A 46 11.62 -10.19 -16.08
C PHE A 46 10.68 -8.97 -16.18
N MET A 47 11.14 -7.88 -16.81
CA MET A 47 10.37 -6.63 -16.90
C MET A 47 9.57 -6.50 -18.18
N PHE A 48 10.16 -6.84 -19.34
CA PHE A 48 9.64 -6.38 -20.62
C PHE A 48 9.32 -7.53 -21.56
N GLN A 49 8.09 -7.55 -22.07
CA GLN A 49 7.76 -8.34 -23.25
C GLN A 49 8.52 -7.79 -24.46
N THR A 50 9.26 -8.67 -25.12
CA THR A 50 10.04 -8.34 -26.32
C THR A 50 9.46 -8.95 -27.61
N VAL A 51 8.58 -9.95 -27.49
CA VAL A 51 7.97 -10.61 -28.66
C VAL A 51 7.00 -9.65 -29.34
N GLY A 52 7.19 -9.45 -30.64
CA GLY A 52 6.35 -8.55 -31.43
C GLY A 52 6.63 -7.05 -31.23
N HIS A 53 7.74 -6.68 -30.57
CA HIS A 53 8.13 -5.28 -30.35
C HIS A 53 8.24 -4.45 -31.64
N GLU A 54 8.44 -5.09 -32.79
CA GLU A 54 8.47 -4.44 -34.10
C GLU A 54 7.13 -3.76 -34.44
N ILE A 55 6.02 -4.36 -34.02
CA ILE A 55 4.66 -3.87 -34.27
C ILE A 55 4.39 -2.57 -33.53
N VAL A 56 4.98 -2.39 -32.34
CA VAL A 56 4.85 -1.17 -31.53
C VAL A 56 5.34 0.07 -32.27
N SER A 57 6.29 -0.08 -33.21
CA SER A 57 6.76 1.04 -34.04
C SER A 57 5.65 1.67 -34.91
N TYR A 58 4.60 0.91 -35.21
CA TYR A 58 3.45 1.39 -35.99
C TYR A 58 2.44 2.19 -35.16
N TYR A 59 2.52 2.17 -33.82
CA TYR A 59 1.52 2.83 -32.96
C TYR A 59 1.48 4.34 -33.21
N GLY A 60 2.62 4.96 -33.51
CA GLY A 60 2.65 6.38 -33.88
C GLY A 60 1.89 6.67 -35.17
N LYS A 61 1.84 5.71 -36.12
CA LYS A 61 1.04 5.83 -37.34
C LYS A 61 -0.46 5.63 -37.06
N CYS A 62 -0.82 4.71 -36.16
CA CYS A 62 -2.19 4.42 -35.74
C CYS A 62 -2.85 5.53 -34.92
N THR A 63 -2.05 6.32 -34.21
CA THR A 63 -2.54 7.32 -33.24
C THR A 63 -2.18 8.76 -33.61
N GLY A 64 -1.11 8.96 -34.37
CA GLY A 64 -0.49 10.27 -34.59
C GLY A 64 0.37 10.76 -33.41
N LEU A 65 0.64 9.92 -32.42
CA LEU A 65 1.42 10.27 -31.23
C LEU A 65 2.88 9.82 -31.34
N PRO A 66 3.84 10.50 -30.68
CA PRO A 66 5.23 10.09 -30.66
C PRO A 66 5.44 8.77 -29.91
N VAL A 67 6.38 7.96 -30.41
CA VAL A 67 6.83 6.71 -29.79
C VAL A 67 8.30 6.84 -29.43
N PHE A 68 8.59 6.96 -28.13
CA PHE A 68 9.95 6.94 -27.61
C PHE A 68 10.41 5.49 -27.46
N ARG A 69 11.57 5.17 -28.04
CA ARG A 69 12.16 3.82 -27.96
C ARG A 69 13.54 3.86 -27.31
N GLN A 70 13.82 2.86 -26.48
CA GLN A 70 15.11 2.68 -25.83
C GLN A 70 15.55 1.23 -25.98
N GLU A 71 16.78 1.04 -26.45
CA GLU A 71 17.39 -0.27 -26.56
C GLU A 71 17.79 -0.78 -25.16
N ILE A 72 17.56 -2.07 -24.91
CA ILE A 72 18.09 -2.81 -23.76
C ILE A 72 19.02 -3.94 -24.25
N ALA A 73 20.08 -4.18 -23.48
CA ALA A 73 21.04 -5.25 -23.75
C ALA A 73 20.66 -6.53 -22.99
N ARG A 74 21.15 -7.69 -23.46
CA ARG A 74 21.04 -8.97 -22.76
C ARG A 74 21.71 -8.90 -21.38
N ASP A 75 21.22 -9.72 -20.45
CA ASP A 75 21.81 -9.92 -19.11
C ASP A 75 21.93 -8.63 -18.28
N THR A 76 20.97 -7.71 -18.44
CA THR A 76 20.91 -6.43 -17.71
C THR A 76 19.93 -6.42 -16.54
N SER A 77 19.22 -7.52 -16.26
CA SER A 77 18.41 -7.72 -15.05
C SER A 77 19.31 -8.01 -13.84
N LYS A 78 19.96 -6.99 -13.27
CA LYS A 78 20.98 -7.17 -12.21
C LYS A 78 20.39 -7.17 -10.82
N ASN A 79 19.46 -6.25 -10.54
CA ASN A 79 18.74 -6.20 -9.29
C ASN A 79 17.48 -7.05 -9.43
N VAL A 80 17.46 -8.21 -8.79
CA VAL A 80 16.31 -9.11 -8.76
C VAL A 80 15.54 -9.06 -7.44
N ALA A 81 15.84 -8.10 -6.56
CA ALA A 81 15.10 -7.92 -5.32
C ALA A 81 13.65 -7.50 -5.60
N LEU A 82 12.77 -7.84 -4.65
CA LEU A 82 11.34 -7.51 -4.73
C LEU A 82 11.11 -6.00 -4.79
N ASN A 83 11.82 -5.25 -3.96
CA ASN A 83 11.81 -3.79 -3.96
C ASN A 83 13.09 -3.28 -4.62
N TYR A 84 12.93 -2.42 -5.63
CA TYR A 84 14.06 -1.91 -6.39
C TYR A 84 14.85 -0.84 -5.63
N PHE A 85 16.15 -0.81 -5.89
CA PHE A 85 17.03 0.30 -5.59
C PHE A 85 18.00 0.48 -6.76
N VAL A 86 18.40 1.74 -6.99
CA VAL A 86 19.25 2.14 -8.13
C VAL A 86 20.46 1.23 -8.24
N THR A 87 20.59 0.55 -9.38
CA THR A 87 21.65 -0.43 -9.63
C THR A 87 22.33 -0.14 -10.95
N ALA A 88 23.65 0.06 -10.94
CA ALA A 88 24.39 0.49 -12.11
C ALA A 88 24.41 -0.55 -13.25
N GLY A 89 23.97 -0.12 -14.44
CA GLY A 89 23.88 -0.96 -15.64
C GLY A 89 22.78 -2.02 -15.55
N ASP A 90 21.75 -1.76 -14.74
CA ASP A 90 20.51 -2.50 -14.71
C ASP A 90 19.53 -1.97 -15.77
N GLU A 91 18.69 -2.83 -16.36
CA GLU A 91 17.71 -2.45 -17.40
C GLU A 91 16.71 -1.36 -16.94
N VAL A 92 16.48 -1.24 -15.63
CA VAL A 92 15.63 -0.18 -15.06
C VAL A 92 16.24 1.21 -15.25
N GLU A 93 17.56 1.32 -15.35
CA GLU A 93 18.22 2.60 -15.65
C GLU A 93 18.05 2.99 -17.12
N ASP A 94 17.87 2.03 -18.04
CA ASP A 94 17.46 2.33 -19.41
C ASP A 94 16.02 2.87 -19.45
N LEU A 95 15.13 2.32 -18.62
CA LEU A 95 13.77 2.86 -18.43
C LEU A 95 13.82 4.30 -17.89
N TYR A 96 14.72 4.59 -16.93
CA TYR A 96 14.94 5.96 -16.45
C TYR A 96 15.33 6.91 -17.59
N MET A 97 16.28 6.50 -18.44
CA MET A 97 16.71 7.31 -19.58
C MET A 97 15.60 7.52 -20.61
N LEU A 98 14.77 6.51 -20.89
CA LEU A 98 13.61 6.61 -21.76
C LEU A 98 12.61 7.66 -21.22
N LEU A 99 12.17 7.49 -19.97
CA LEU A 99 11.17 8.36 -19.36
C LEU A 99 11.68 9.77 -19.12
N ARG A 100 12.97 9.94 -18.82
CA ARG A 100 13.61 11.25 -18.73
C ARG A 100 13.53 11.99 -20.08
N ARG A 101 13.90 11.34 -21.18
CA ARG A 101 13.81 11.94 -22.53
C ARG A 101 12.37 12.30 -22.90
N ALA A 102 11.41 11.45 -22.56
CA ALA A 102 10.00 11.75 -22.76
C ALA A 102 9.56 12.97 -21.92
N LYS A 103 9.93 13.02 -20.64
CA LYS A 103 9.60 14.14 -19.75
C LYS A 103 10.22 15.47 -20.19
N GLU A 104 11.45 15.45 -20.68
CA GLU A 104 12.18 16.62 -21.17
C GLU A 104 11.63 17.16 -22.52
N SER A 105 10.67 16.48 -23.15
CA SER A 105 10.00 16.96 -24.36
C SER A 105 8.94 18.02 -24.09
N ASP A 106 8.50 18.73 -25.14
CA ASP A 106 7.47 19.78 -25.06
C ASP A 106 6.04 19.26 -24.82
N LEU A 107 5.87 17.96 -24.50
CA LEU A 107 4.56 17.34 -24.29
C LEU A 107 3.97 17.60 -22.89
N GLY A 108 4.79 18.03 -21.93
CA GLY A 108 4.35 18.31 -20.56
C GLY A 108 3.88 17.06 -19.81
N ILE A 109 4.63 15.96 -19.91
CA ILE A 109 4.29 14.68 -19.29
C ILE A 109 4.40 14.77 -17.76
N GLU A 110 3.32 14.34 -17.08
CA GLU A 110 3.17 14.35 -15.62
C GLU A 110 3.03 12.94 -15.03
N ALA A 111 2.70 11.95 -15.87
CA ALA A 111 2.40 10.59 -15.44
C ALA A 111 2.86 9.51 -16.43
N VAL A 112 2.96 8.28 -15.93
CA VAL A 112 3.34 7.09 -16.69
C VAL A 112 2.29 6.01 -16.49
N SER A 113 1.74 5.48 -17.57
CA SER A 113 0.78 4.38 -17.56
C SER A 113 1.50 3.02 -17.67
N VAL A 114 1.12 2.06 -16.81
CA VAL A 114 1.73 0.72 -16.72
C VAL A 114 0.65 -0.35 -16.60
N GLY A 115 0.71 -1.37 -17.45
CA GLY A 115 -0.25 -2.48 -17.47
C GLY A 115 0.08 -3.67 -16.56
N ALA A 116 0.73 -3.47 -15.42
CA ALA A 116 1.02 -4.57 -14.48
C ALA A 116 -0.23 -4.95 -13.67
N ILE A 117 -0.52 -6.25 -13.54
CA ILE A 117 -1.67 -6.75 -12.77
C ILE A 117 -1.23 -7.26 -11.40
N LEU A 118 -0.33 -8.26 -11.31
CA LEU A 118 0.11 -8.85 -10.02
C LEU A 118 1.63 -8.81 -9.76
N SER A 119 2.44 -8.47 -10.77
CA SER A 119 3.89 -8.37 -10.62
C SER A 119 4.37 -7.17 -9.79
N SER A 120 4.65 -7.39 -8.49
CA SER A 120 5.22 -6.36 -7.61
C SER A 120 6.63 -5.97 -8.05
N TYR A 121 7.32 -6.90 -8.71
CA TYR A 121 8.63 -6.68 -9.32
C TYR A 121 8.58 -5.57 -10.37
N GLN A 122 7.60 -5.61 -11.29
CA GLN A 122 7.40 -4.59 -12.31
C GLN A 122 6.97 -3.26 -11.71
N ARG A 123 6.01 -3.29 -10.79
CA ARG A 123 5.47 -2.08 -10.16
C ARG A 123 6.55 -1.25 -9.48
N THR A 124 7.31 -1.86 -8.57
CA THR A 124 8.31 -1.14 -7.74
C THR A 124 9.41 -0.49 -8.56
N ARG A 125 9.79 -1.07 -9.70
CA ARG A 125 10.79 -0.52 -10.62
C ARG A 125 10.30 0.71 -11.34
N VAL A 126 9.05 0.69 -11.85
CA VAL A 126 8.47 1.87 -12.50
C VAL A 126 8.19 2.96 -11.47
N GLU A 127 7.73 2.61 -10.27
CA GLU A 127 7.54 3.54 -9.15
C GLU A 127 8.85 4.24 -8.77
N ASP A 128 9.97 3.52 -8.63
CA ASP A 128 11.28 4.12 -8.34
C ASP A 128 11.71 5.12 -9.41
N VAL A 129 11.65 4.73 -10.69
CA VAL A 129 12.02 5.60 -11.81
C VAL A 129 11.14 6.86 -11.83
N CYS A 130 9.84 6.69 -11.68
CA CYS A 130 8.89 7.80 -11.69
C CYS A 130 9.06 8.72 -10.48
N ALA A 131 9.33 8.17 -9.29
CA ALA A 131 9.62 8.96 -8.10
C ALA A 131 10.86 9.84 -8.29
N ARG A 132 11.95 9.28 -8.86
CA ARG A 132 13.18 10.04 -9.18
C ARG A 132 12.93 11.13 -10.22
N LEU A 133 12.01 10.89 -11.17
CA LEU A 133 11.64 11.84 -12.20
C LEU A 133 10.53 12.80 -11.76
N GLY A 134 9.89 12.63 -10.60
CA GLY A 134 8.70 13.38 -10.21
C GLY A 134 7.54 13.18 -11.19
N LEU A 135 7.24 11.93 -11.54
CA LEU A 135 6.11 11.50 -12.37
C LEU A 135 5.15 10.64 -11.53
N THR A 136 3.85 10.71 -11.80
CA THR A 136 2.85 9.83 -11.17
C THR A 136 2.72 8.51 -11.94
N VAL A 137 2.70 7.37 -11.25
CA VAL A 137 2.43 6.07 -11.89
C VAL A 137 0.93 5.80 -11.90
N LEU A 138 0.41 5.36 -13.04
CA LEU A 138 -0.99 5.00 -13.27
C LEU A 138 -1.08 3.50 -13.62
N SER A 139 -1.47 2.67 -12.66
CA SER A 139 -1.55 1.21 -12.79
C SER A 139 -2.92 0.73 -12.32
N TYR A 140 -3.96 1.06 -13.09
CA TYR A 140 -5.35 0.77 -12.77
C TYR A 140 -5.68 -0.72 -12.72
N LEU A 141 -4.87 -1.57 -13.36
CA LEU A 141 -5.08 -3.02 -13.36
C LEU A 141 -4.46 -3.73 -12.14
N TRP A 142 -3.66 -3.01 -11.35
CA TRP A 142 -2.90 -3.58 -10.25
C TRP A 142 -3.81 -4.19 -9.17
N GLU A 143 -3.51 -5.43 -8.75
CA GLU A 143 -4.23 -6.21 -7.72
C GLU A 143 -5.73 -6.44 -8.02
N ARG A 144 -6.11 -6.40 -9.31
CA ARG A 144 -7.47 -6.77 -9.74
C ARG A 144 -7.64 -8.28 -9.85
N ASP A 145 -8.88 -8.73 -9.64
CA ASP A 145 -9.26 -10.11 -9.92
C ASP A 145 -9.07 -10.44 -11.41
N GLN A 146 -8.37 -11.54 -11.70
CA GLN A 146 -7.98 -11.88 -13.06
C GLN A 146 -9.16 -12.37 -13.91
N GLU A 147 -10.13 -13.08 -13.32
CA GLU A 147 -11.28 -13.59 -14.06
C GLU A 147 -12.22 -12.45 -14.45
N GLU A 148 -12.52 -11.55 -13.50
CA GLU A 148 -13.27 -10.31 -13.74
C GLU A 148 -12.57 -9.46 -14.79
N LEU A 149 -11.28 -9.16 -14.60
CA LEU A 149 -10.51 -8.29 -15.49
C LEU A 149 -10.46 -8.84 -16.93
N MET A 150 -10.20 -10.15 -17.10
CA MET A 150 -10.18 -10.75 -18.43
C MET A 150 -11.58 -10.76 -19.07
N SER A 151 -12.63 -11.00 -18.28
CA SER A 151 -14.03 -10.93 -18.76
C SER A 151 -14.36 -9.53 -19.29
N GLU A 152 -13.93 -8.49 -18.58
CA GLU A 152 -14.08 -7.11 -19.02
C GLU A 152 -13.29 -6.83 -20.31
N MET A 153 -12.02 -7.24 -20.38
CA MET A 153 -11.20 -7.10 -21.60
C MET A 153 -11.85 -7.80 -22.81
N VAL A 154 -12.42 -8.99 -22.61
CA VAL A 154 -13.16 -9.72 -23.63
C VAL A 154 -14.40 -8.95 -24.09
N SER A 155 -15.18 -8.37 -23.17
CA SER A 155 -16.37 -7.56 -23.52
C SER A 155 -16.02 -6.29 -24.32
N MET A 156 -14.80 -5.78 -24.13
CA MET A 156 -14.24 -4.61 -24.82
C MET A 156 -13.41 -4.98 -26.06
N SER A 157 -13.37 -6.27 -26.42
CA SER A 157 -12.69 -6.76 -27.61
C SER A 157 -13.63 -6.83 -28.81
N LYS A 158 -13.07 -6.81 -30.02
CA LYS A 158 -13.83 -7.02 -31.25
C LYS A 158 -14.40 -8.44 -31.30
N GLU A 159 -15.63 -8.54 -31.80
CA GLU A 159 -16.24 -9.83 -32.13
C GLU A 159 -15.89 -10.26 -33.57
N ALA A 160 -16.09 -11.54 -33.87
CA ALA A 160 -15.87 -12.06 -35.20
C ALA A 160 -16.77 -11.33 -36.23
N GLY A 161 -16.14 -10.74 -37.25
CA GLY A 161 -16.83 -9.97 -38.29
C GLY A 161 -16.96 -8.46 -38.00
N ASP A 162 -16.63 -8.01 -36.79
CA ASP A 162 -16.63 -6.59 -36.43
C ASP A 162 -15.33 -5.91 -36.88
N SER A 163 -15.28 -5.55 -38.17
CA SER A 163 -14.07 -4.98 -38.78
C SER A 163 -13.94 -3.46 -38.57
N HIS A 164 -15.04 -2.79 -38.22
CA HIS A 164 -15.14 -1.34 -38.25
C HIS A 164 -15.27 -0.69 -36.87
N SER A 165 -15.59 -1.42 -35.80
CA SER A 165 -15.58 -0.84 -34.46
C SER A 165 -14.19 -0.43 -34.00
N ALA A 166 -14.15 0.57 -33.12
CA ALA A 166 -12.93 1.03 -32.46
C ALA A 166 -12.60 0.19 -31.21
N LYS A 167 -13.10 -1.05 -31.10
CA LYS A 167 -12.82 -1.93 -29.97
C LYS A 167 -11.41 -2.53 -30.02
N MET A 168 -10.96 -3.08 -28.90
CA MET A 168 -9.63 -3.68 -28.80
C MET A 168 -9.53 -4.95 -29.66
N ASP A 169 -8.46 -5.09 -30.43
CA ASP A 169 -8.11 -6.31 -31.16
C ASP A 169 -6.78 -6.87 -30.65
N ALA A 170 -6.85 -7.65 -29.58
CA ALA A 170 -5.68 -8.30 -28.99
C ALA A 170 -5.60 -9.75 -29.47
N ARG A 171 -4.44 -10.14 -30.02
CA ARG A 171 -4.16 -11.48 -30.58
C ARG A 171 -3.08 -12.19 -29.80
N ILE A 172 -3.24 -13.49 -29.59
CA ILE A 172 -2.24 -14.33 -28.93
C ILE A 172 -1.04 -14.52 -29.86
N ILE A 173 0.15 -14.14 -29.39
CA ILE A 173 1.40 -14.21 -30.17
C ILE A 173 2.45 -15.14 -29.55
N LYS A 174 2.27 -15.56 -28.31
CA LYS A 174 3.12 -16.55 -27.65
C LYS A 174 2.26 -17.38 -26.70
N VAL A 175 2.60 -18.66 -26.57
CA VAL A 175 2.04 -19.57 -25.57
C VAL A 175 3.15 -20.42 -24.98
N ALA A 176 3.10 -20.61 -23.67
CA ALA A 176 4.12 -21.29 -22.87
C ALA A 176 3.52 -22.02 -21.64
N ALA A 177 2.30 -22.56 -21.77
CA ALA A 177 1.61 -23.22 -20.67
C ALA A 177 0.92 -24.52 -21.08
N ILE A 178 0.73 -25.41 -20.10
CA ILE A 178 0.06 -26.68 -20.31
C ILE A 178 -1.34 -26.48 -20.90
N GLY A 179 -1.63 -27.24 -21.96
CA GLY A 179 -2.90 -27.15 -22.68
C GLY A 179 -2.99 -25.99 -23.68
N LEU A 180 -2.03 -25.04 -23.69
CA LEU A 180 -1.87 -24.09 -24.79
C LEU A 180 -0.87 -24.62 -25.82
N ASN A 181 -1.16 -24.43 -27.11
CA ASN A 181 -0.32 -24.91 -28.20
C ASN A 181 -0.41 -23.97 -29.41
N GLN A 182 0.33 -24.30 -30.47
CA GLN A 182 0.41 -23.53 -31.72
C GLN A 182 -0.96 -23.18 -32.34
N ALA A 183 -2.00 -23.99 -32.14
CA ALA A 183 -3.35 -23.71 -32.69
C ALA A 183 -4.03 -22.51 -32.02
N HIS A 184 -3.54 -22.06 -30.87
CA HIS A 184 -4.07 -20.87 -30.19
C HIS A 184 -3.42 -19.56 -30.65
N LEU A 185 -2.31 -19.62 -31.39
CA LEU A 185 -1.65 -18.42 -31.92
C LEU A 185 -2.55 -17.74 -32.96
N GLY A 186 -2.68 -16.42 -32.84
CA GLY A 186 -3.54 -15.59 -33.69
C GLY A 186 -5.01 -15.52 -33.26
N LEU A 187 -5.43 -16.31 -32.27
CA LEU A 187 -6.77 -16.18 -31.68
C LEU A 187 -6.92 -14.85 -30.95
N SER A 188 -8.10 -14.26 -31.04
CA SER A 188 -8.51 -13.10 -30.26
C SER A 188 -8.84 -13.47 -28.81
N LEU A 189 -8.93 -12.48 -27.92
CA LEU A 189 -9.32 -12.71 -26.53
C LEU A 189 -10.68 -13.42 -26.40
N PRO A 190 -11.76 -13.01 -27.09
CA PRO A 190 -13.04 -13.72 -27.00
C PRO A 190 -12.96 -15.18 -27.47
N GLU A 191 -12.15 -15.47 -28.49
CA GLU A 191 -11.99 -16.83 -29.02
C GLU A 191 -11.25 -17.76 -28.05
N ILE A 192 -10.20 -17.26 -27.39
CA ILE A 192 -9.38 -18.07 -26.48
C ILE A 192 -9.95 -18.14 -25.05
N PHE A 193 -10.78 -17.19 -24.64
CA PHE A 193 -11.26 -17.05 -23.26
C PHE A 193 -11.88 -18.33 -22.67
N PRO A 194 -12.77 -19.08 -23.36
CA PRO A 194 -13.31 -20.33 -22.84
C PRO A 194 -12.23 -21.38 -22.54
N THR A 195 -11.16 -21.42 -23.35
CA THR A 195 -10.02 -22.30 -23.14
C THR A 195 -9.24 -21.89 -21.89
N LEU A 196 -8.98 -20.59 -21.71
CA LEU A 196 -8.28 -20.07 -20.53
C LEU A 196 -9.03 -20.38 -19.23
N LEU A 197 -10.36 -20.19 -19.20
CA LEU A 197 -11.19 -20.58 -18.05
C LEU A 197 -11.10 -22.08 -17.75
N SER A 198 -11.12 -22.93 -18.79
CA SER A 198 -10.98 -24.38 -18.60
C SER A 198 -9.61 -24.76 -18.04
N LEU A 199 -8.54 -24.12 -18.52
CA LEU A 199 -7.17 -24.40 -18.07
C LEU A 199 -6.90 -23.86 -16.67
N ASN A 200 -7.43 -22.69 -16.31
CA ASN A 200 -7.35 -22.17 -14.97
C ASN A 200 -7.99 -23.14 -13.96
N ARG A 201 -9.21 -23.62 -14.23
CA ARG A 201 -9.90 -24.59 -13.36
C ARG A 201 -9.20 -25.94 -13.25
N LYS A 202 -8.51 -26.38 -14.30
CA LYS A 202 -7.84 -27.71 -14.34
C LYS A 202 -6.42 -27.68 -13.80
N TYR A 203 -5.67 -26.60 -14.06
CA TYR A 203 -4.23 -26.56 -13.89
C TYR A 203 -3.72 -25.28 -13.20
N GLY A 204 -4.61 -24.35 -12.83
CA GLY A 204 -4.22 -23.09 -12.19
C GLY A 204 -3.53 -22.08 -13.11
N VAL A 205 -3.62 -22.25 -14.44
CA VAL A 205 -3.09 -21.28 -15.43
C VAL A 205 -3.65 -19.89 -15.16
N HIS A 206 -2.80 -18.87 -15.12
CA HIS A 206 -3.26 -17.49 -14.94
C HIS A 206 -4.07 -17.03 -16.15
N ILE A 207 -5.31 -16.60 -15.91
CA ILE A 207 -6.27 -16.23 -16.96
C ILE A 207 -5.76 -15.00 -17.73
N CYS A 208 -5.07 -14.09 -17.04
CA CYS A 208 -4.44 -12.93 -17.67
C CYS A 208 -3.01 -13.20 -18.17
N GLY A 209 -2.46 -14.40 -18.03
CA GLY A 209 -1.10 -14.72 -18.52
C GLY A 209 0.04 -14.08 -17.71
N GLU A 210 -0.19 -13.72 -16.44
CA GLU A 210 0.78 -13.06 -15.56
C GLU A 210 2.07 -13.87 -15.34
N GLY A 211 1.99 -15.20 -15.40
CA GLY A 211 3.15 -16.09 -15.28
C GLY A 211 3.92 -16.27 -16.59
N GLY A 212 3.60 -15.50 -17.63
CA GLY A 212 4.17 -15.65 -18.97
C GLY A 212 3.53 -16.80 -19.76
N GLU A 213 2.37 -17.30 -19.34
CA GLU A 213 1.69 -18.43 -19.99
C GLU A 213 1.30 -18.14 -21.43
N PHE A 214 1.01 -16.87 -21.73
CA PHE A 214 0.83 -16.39 -23.08
C PHE A 214 1.14 -14.90 -23.16
N GLU A 215 1.49 -14.43 -24.36
CA GLU A 215 1.62 -13.00 -24.65
C GLU A 215 0.67 -12.61 -25.77
N THR A 216 0.32 -11.32 -25.80
CA THR A 216 -0.60 -10.77 -26.80
C THR A 216 0.01 -9.61 -27.56
N MET A 217 -0.60 -9.30 -28.71
CA MET A 217 -0.35 -8.09 -29.46
C MET A 217 -1.66 -7.41 -29.82
N VAL A 218 -1.75 -6.12 -29.52
CA VAL A 218 -2.90 -5.27 -29.82
C VAL A 218 -2.70 -4.60 -31.17
N LEU A 219 -3.65 -4.86 -32.06
CA LEU A 219 -3.65 -4.44 -33.46
C LEU A 219 -4.66 -3.32 -33.74
N ASP A 220 -5.64 -3.17 -32.86
CA ASP A 220 -6.57 -2.06 -32.84
C ASP A 220 -7.02 -1.76 -31.41
N ALA A 221 -7.38 -0.52 -31.15
CA ALA A 221 -7.88 -0.08 -29.85
C ALA A 221 -8.66 1.24 -30.00
N PRO A 222 -9.48 1.62 -29.00
CA PRO A 222 -10.23 2.88 -29.05
C PRO A 222 -9.36 4.11 -29.34
N PHE A 223 -8.13 4.15 -28.81
CA PHE A 223 -7.20 5.26 -29.03
C PHE A 223 -6.48 5.24 -30.39
N PHE A 224 -6.69 4.23 -31.25
CA PHE A 224 -6.16 4.17 -32.62
C PHE A 224 -7.01 4.99 -33.58
N THR A 225 -6.90 6.32 -33.45
CA THR A 225 -7.77 7.29 -34.14
C THR A 225 -7.43 7.52 -35.62
N LYS A 226 -6.23 7.13 -36.09
CA LYS A 226 -5.81 7.32 -37.49
C LYS A 226 -5.97 6.05 -38.34
N GLY A 227 -6.06 4.89 -37.71
CA GLY A 227 -6.07 3.60 -38.41
C GLY A 227 -5.63 2.45 -37.53
N TYR A 228 -5.80 1.24 -38.03
CA TYR A 228 -5.50 0.00 -37.32
C TYR A 228 -4.51 -0.87 -38.10
N LEU A 229 -4.06 -1.97 -37.50
CA LEU A 229 -3.12 -2.91 -38.08
C LEU A 229 -3.87 -4.17 -38.50
N GLU A 230 -3.91 -4.43 -39.80
CA GLU A 230 -4.50 -5.63 -40.37
C GLU A 230 -3.45 -6.74 -40.48
N VAL A 231 -3.78 -7.94 -40.02
CA VAL A 231 -2.92 -9.12 -40.20
C VAL A 231 -3.04 -9.61 -41.63
N VAL A 232 -1.93 -9.60 -42.37
CA VAL A 232 -1.84 -10.15 -43.74
C VAL A 232 -1.21 -11.55 -43.78
N GLY A 233 -0.49 -11.92 -42.72
CA GLY A 233 0.13 -13.23 -42.60
C GLY A 233 0.49 -13.58 -41.16
N LEU A 234 0.56 -14.88 -40.86
CA LEU A 234 0.95 -15.42 -39.57
C LEU A 234 2.01 -16.50 -39.80
N ARG A 235 3.19 -16.32 -39.23
CA ARG A 235 4.27 -17.30 -39.26
C ARG A 235 4.52 -17.80 -37.85
N THR A 236 4.42 -19.11 -37.64
CA THR A 236 4.53 -19.71 -36.32
C THR A 236 5.85 -20.48 -36.18
N THR A 237 6.43 -20.41 -35.00
CA THR A 237 7.67 -21.11 -34.63
C THR A 237 7.42 -21.92 -33.37
N VAL A 238 7.93 -23.14 -33.32
CA VAL A 238 7.87 -24.00 -32.13
C VAL A 238 9.30 -24.22 -31.66
N GLU A 239 9.57 -23.86 -30.41
CA GLU A 239 10.87 -24.15 -29.80
C GLU A 239 10.93 -25.63 -29.42
N GLY A 240 11.91 -26.34 -29.99
CA GLY A 240 12.03 -27.78 -29.82
C GLY A 240 12.26 -28.17 -28.36
N GLY A 241 11.30 -28.85 -27.75
CA GLY A 241 11.43 -29.47 -26.42
C GLY A 241 10.98 -28.61 -25.22
N SER A 242 10.68 -27.32 -25.40
CA SER A 242 10.27 -26.42 -24.30
C SER A 242 8.75 -26.28 -24.13
N GLY A 243 7.95 -26.72 -25.12
CA GLY A 243 6.50 -26.51 -25.13
C GLY A 243 6.09 -25.06 -25.44
N VAL A 244 7.04 -24.18 -25.80
CA VAL A 244 6.81 -22.79 -26.17
C VAL A 244 6.53 -22.66 -27.66
N SER A 245 5.50 -21.90 -28.03
CA SER A 245 5.20 -21.57 -29.43
C SER A 245 4.99 -20.07 -29.57
N THR A 246 5.57 -19.48 -30.62
CA THR A 246 5.51 -18.03 -30.91
C THR A 246 5.01 -17.78 -32.32
N ALA A 247 4.45 -16.60 -32.54
CA ALA A 247 3.96 -16.13 -33.83
C ALA A 247 4.56 -14.77 -34.19
N ALA A 248 5.08 -14.68 -35.42
CA ALA A 248 5.36 -13.43 -36.10
C ALA A 248 4.17 -13.06 -36.99
N LEU A 249 3.59 -11.88 -36.73
CA LEU A 249 2.49 -11.34 -37.52
C LEU A 249 3.06 -10.44 -38.62
N ASP A 250 2.76 -10.77 -39.87
CA ASP A 250 2.96 -9.87 -40.99
C ASP A 250 1.74 -8.93 -41.02
N ILE A 251 1.97 -7.62 -40.84
CA ILE A 251 0.91 -6.62 -40.67
C ILE A 251 0.93 -5.54 -41.75
N ARG A 252 -0.23 -4.93 -41.98
CA ARG A 252 -0.40 -3.74 -42.83
C ARG A 252 -1.22 -2.69 -42.10
N PHE A 253 -0.73 -1.45 -42.09
CA PHE A 253 -1.51 -0.31 -41.62
C PHE A 253 -2.68 -0.02 -42.56
N VAL A 254 -3.89 0.09 -42.00
CA VAL A 254 -5.11 0.49 -42.70
C VAL A 254 -5.60 1.80 -42.08
N GLU A 255 -5.65 2.84 -42.89
CA GLU A 255 -6.18 4.14 -42.46
C GLU A 255 -7.68 4.03 -42.17
N ARG A 256 -8.12 4.66 -41.08
CA ARG A 256 -9.53 4.71 -40.68
C ARG A 256 -9.85 6.10 -40.17
N GLN A 257 -11.00 6.62 -40.59
CA GLN A 257 -11.63 7.78 -39.98
C GLN A 257 -12.77 7.26 -39.10
N LEU A 258 -12.75 7.60 -37.82
CA LEU A 258 -13.81 7.19 -36.88
C LEU A 258 -14.99 8.15 -37.01
N GLU A 259 -16.19 7.61 -37.24
CA GLU A 259 -17.44 8.37 -37.22
C GLU A 259 -17.90 8.57 -35.77
N GLY A 260 -17.17 9.40 -35.02
CA GLY A 260 -17.48 9.69 -33.62
C GLY A 260 -16.25 9.84 -32.74
N THR A 261 -16.52 10.08 -31.47
CA THR A 261 -15.50 10.32 -30.46
C THR A 261 -15.34 9.03 -29.63
N VAL A 262 -14.10 8.67 -29.26
CA VAL A 262 -13.72 7.45 -28.52
C VAL A 262 -14.37 7.38 -27.12
N GLU A 263 -14.92 8.50 -26.67
CA GLU A 263 -15.52 8.81 -25.38
C GLU A 263 -16.68 7.88 -25.05
N ALA A 264 -17.44 7.40 -26.04
CA ALA A 264 -18.54 6.45 -25.79
C ALA A 264 -18.00 5.08 -25.31
N GLU A 265 -16.99 4.53 -26.02
CA GLU A 265 -16.33 3.27 -25.65
C GLU A 265 -15.61 3.41 -24.32
N ILE A 266 -14.91 4.53 -24.11
CA ILE A 266 -14.24 4.82 -22.84
C ILE A 266 -15.28 4.93 -21.72
N SER A 267 -16.39 5.62 -21.94
CA SER A 267 -17.44 5.77 -20.93
C SER A 267 -18.11 4.45 -20.58
N ALA A 268 -18.20 3.50 -21.51
CA ALA A 268 -18.74 2.17 -21.29
C ALA A 268 -17.77 1.22 -20.57
N LEU A 269 -16.48 1.58 -20.41
CA LEU A 269 -15.52 0.74 -19.70
C LEU A 269 -16.02 0.39 -18.29
N PRO A 270 -16.10 -0.92 -17.97
CA PRO A 270 -16.34 -1.37 -16.61
C PRO A 270 -15.29 -0.80 -15.66
N VAL A 271 -15.68 -0.54 -14.42
CA VAL A 271 -14.78 -0.16 -13.33
C VAL A 271 -15.14 -1.00 -12.11
N PRO A 272 -14.14 -1.40 -11.30
CA PRO A 272 -14.41 -2.08 -10.04
C PRO A 272 -15.38 -1.28 -9.18
N LYS A 273 -16.37 -1.98 -8.64
CA LYS A 273 -17.20 -1.44 -7.57
C LYS A 273 -16.58 -1.75 -6.21
N LEU A 274 -17.12 -1.12 -5.17
CA LEU A 274 -16.82 -1.54 -3.82
C LEU A 274 -17.29 -2.99 -3.64
N GLU A 275 -16.55 -3.80 -2.88
CA GLU A 275 -16.92 -5.19 -2.69
C GLU A 275 -18.24 -5.31 -1.92
N ASP A 276 -19.09 -6.26 -2.31
CA ASP A 276 -20.48 -6.40 -1.82
C ASP A 276 -20.58 -6.35 -0.29
N ALA A 277 -19.66 -6.99 0.44
CA ALA A 277 -19.64 -6.99 1.91
C ALA A 277 -19.56 -5.58 2.53
N TRP A 278 -18.82 -4.65 1.91
CA TRP A 278 -18.70 -3.28 2.41
C TRP A 278 -19.91 -2.42 2.00
N GLU A 279 -20.49 -2.69 0.82
CA GLU A 279 -21.75 -2.05 0.41
C GLU A 279 -22.91 -2.47 1.33
N GLU A 280 -23.01 -3.75 1.67
CA GLU A 280 -23.98 -4.30 2.62
C GLU A 280 -23.80 -3.66 4.00
N MET A 281 -22.57 -3.62 4.54
CA MET A 281 -22.28 -2.95 5.80
C MET A 281 -22.71 -1.48 5.80
N TYR A 282 -22.43 -0.74 4.73
CA TYR A 282 -22.89 0.65 4.60
C TYR A 282 -24.43 0.74 4.60
N ASN A 283 -25.09 -0.14 3.84
CA ASN A 283 -26.54 -0.15 3.72
C ASN A 283 -27.25 -0.48 5.04
N ASP A 284 -26.67 -1.33 5.87
CA ASP A 284 -27.21 -1.68 7.18
C ASP A 284 -27.03 -0.52 8.18
N LEU A 285 -25.85 0.09 8.19
CA LEU A 285 -25.49 1.11 9.17
C LEU A 285 -26.06 2.50 8.86
N LYS A 286 -26.32 2.85 7.59
CA LYS A 286 -26.77 4.20 7.18
C LYS A 286 -28.12 4.62 7.77
N SER A 287 -28.93 3.67 8.22
CA SER A 287 -30.26 3.92 8.78
C SER A 287 -30.25 4.21 10.29
N ILE A 288 -29.10 4.04 10.95
CA ILE A 288 -28.94 4.23 12.38
C ILE A 288 -28.83 5.73 12.69
N GLU A 289 -29.55 6.19 13.70
CA GLU A 289 -29.37 7.54 14.25
C GLU A 289 -28.16 7.58 15.17
N TYR A 290 -27.18 8.42 14.83
CA TYR A 290 -25.98 8.68 15.64
C TYR A 290 -26.18 9.93 16.50
N ARG A 291 -25.56 9.95 17.67
CA ARG A 291 -25.57 11.09 18.59
C ARG A 291 -24.18 11.33 19.13
N ASP A 292 -23.80 12.60 19.20
CA ASP A 292 -22.51 13.03 19.71
C ASP A 292 -22.32 12.61 21.17
N ILE A 293 -21.10 12.19 21.48
CA ILE A 293 -20.65 11.93 22.84
C ILE A 293 -19.61 13.00 23.14
N PRO A 294 -20.03 14.18 23.65
CA PRO A 294 -19.19 15.35 23.73
C PRO A 294 -17.96 15.09 24.59
N SER A 295 -16.81 15.46 24.06
CA SER A 295 -15.53 15.47 24.77
C SER A 295 -15.28 16.82 25.46
N SER A 296 -14.46 16.81 26.51
CA SER A 296 -14.01 18.04 27.17
C SER A 296 -12.92 18.74 26.35
N VAL A 297 -12.89 20.08 26.39
CA VAL A 297 -11.81 20.86 25.76
C VAL A 297 -10.50 20.62 26.54
N PRO A 298 -9.42 20.14 25.89
CA PRO A 298 -8.17 19.82 26.58
C PRO A 298 -7.49 21.08 27.14
N ALA A 299 -6.74 20.91 28.23
CA ALA A 299 -5.89 21.95 28.80
C ALA A 299 -4.51 22.00 28.11
N SER A 300 -3.72 23.03 28.44
CA SER A 300 -2.33 23.19 28.01
C SER A 300 -1.48 21.95 28.35
N GLY A 301 -0.63 21.53 27.42
CA GLY A 301 0.14 20.28 27.49
C GLY A 301 1.12 20.16 28.65
N ALA A 302 1.38 18.92 29.06
CA ALA A 302 2.37 18.56 30.08
C ALA A 302 3.79 18.42 29.50
N GLU A 303 4.81 18.73 30.30
CA GLU A 303 6.19 18.36 29.98
C GLU A 303 6.36 16.85 30.03
N VAL A 304 7.05 16.30 29.03
CA VAL A 304 7.26 14.86 28.87
C VAL A 304 8.75 14.63 28.57
N ALA A 305 9.34 13.66 29.26
CA ALA A 305 10.71 13.25 29.03
C ALA A 305 10.82 12.29 27.83
N ILE A 306 11.95 12.36 27.13
CA ILE A 306 12.31 11.37 26.10
C ILE A 306 12.49 10.01 26.78
N SER A 307 11.94 8.98 26.16
CA SER A 307 11.96 7.60 26.65
C SER A 307 12.75 6.73 25.66
N GLU A 308 13.73 5.98 26.16
CA GLU A 308 14.48 4.99 25.39
C GLU A 308 14.39 3.64 26.10
N ASN A 309 13.73 2.67 25.46
CA ASN A 309 13.43 1.38 26.04
C ASN A 309 13.80 0.24 25.10
N VAL A 310 14.15 -0.92 25.66
CA VAL A 310 14.43 -2.14 24.89
C VAL A 310 13.56 -3.26 25.42
N VAL A 311 12.75 -3.85 24.55
CA VAL A 311 11.87 -4.99 24.88
C VAL A 311 12.08 -6.08 23.84
N GLY A 312 12.68 -7.18 24.26
CA GLY A 312 13.15 -8.23 23.35
C GLY A 312 14.15 -7.69 22.31
N GLY A 313 13.93 -8.03 21.03
CA GLY A 313 14.73 -7.53 19.90
C GLY A 313 14.36 -6.13 19.39
N MET A 314 13.46 -5.43 20.07
CA MET A 314 12.93 -4.13 19.63
C MET A 314 13.43 -2.99 20.54
N ILE A 315 13.78 -1.87 19.92
CA ILE A 315 14.11 -0.61 20.60
C ILE A 315 12.96 0.38 20.36
N TYR A 316 12.52 1.05 21.42
CA TYR A 316 11.49 2.07 21.40
C TYR A 316 12.13 3.40 21.81
N ILE A 317 12.07 4.38 20.92
CA ILE A 317 12.52 5.74 21.21
C ILE A 317 11.29 6.63 21.08
N SER A 318 10.81 7.15 22.21
CA SER A 318 9.51 7.82 22.31
C SER A 318 9.65 9.25 22.81
N ASN A 319 8.68 10.08 22.45
CA ASN A 319 8.53 11.45 22.95
C ASN A 319 9.66 12.41 22.56
N ILE A 320 10.33 12.19 21.42
CA ILE A 320 11.37 13.12 20.94
C ILE A 320 10.70 14.45 20.61
N ARG A 321 11.11 15.51 21.31
CA ARG A 321 10.62 16.89 21.16
C ARG A 321 11.80 17.82 20.87
N PRO A 322 11.57 18.97 20.22
CA PRO A 322 12.63 19.92 19.92
C PRO A 322 13.26 20.47 21.22
N ARG A 323 14.60 20.50 21.27
CA ARG A 323 15.41 21.14 22.31
C ARG A 323 15.48 22.65 22.12
N CYS A 324 15.22 23.13 20.90
CA CYS A 324 15.28 24.53 20.52
C CYS A 324 13.88 25.16 20.45
N GLN A 325 13.83 26.45 20.80
CA GLN A 325 12.72 27.33 20.45
C GLN A 325 13.11 28.05 19.15
N GLY A 326 12.26 28.00 18.12
CA GLY A 326 12.61 28.55 16.80
C GLY A 326 11.61 28.21 15.71
N PRO A 327 11.93 28.55 14.44
CA PRO A 327 11.13 28.17 13.28
C PRO A 327 10.88 26.67 13.22
N LEU A 328 9.71 26.26 12.71
CA LEU A 328 9.30 24.86 12.70
C LEU A 328 10.29 23.92 11.99
N GLN A 329 10.93 24.40 10.92
CA GLN A 329 11.92 23.61 10.20
C GLN A 329 13.17 23.32 11.07
N GLU A 330 13.61 24.27 11.89
CA GLU A 330 14.73 24.05 12.82
C GLU A 330 14.34 23.07 13.92
N GLN A 331 13.12 23.17 14.43
CA GLN A 331 12.57 22.21 15.40
C GLN A 331 12.52 20.79 14.80
N ALA A 332 12.05 20.65 13.56
CA ALA A 332 11.99 19.36 12.87
C ALA A 332 13.37 18.76 12.62
N CYS A 333 14.35 19.58 12.21
CA CYS A 333 15.75 19.15 12.07
C CYS A 333 16.30 18.67 13.42
N ASP A 334 16.11 19.41 14.51
CA ASP A 334 16.62 19.05 15.83
C ASP A 334 15.99 17.73 16.34
N VAL A 335 14.70 17.50 16.15
CA VAL A 335 14.04 16.23 16.50
C VAL A 335 14.68 15.04 15.75
N LEU A 336 14.96 15.21 14.46
CA LEU A 336 15.57 14.15 13.66
C LEU A 336 17.07 13.98 13.94
N ASP A 337 17.78 15.04 14.31
CA ASP A 337 19.17 14.95 14.78
C ASP A 337 19.25 14.22 16.14
N GLN A 338 18.31 14.47 17.06
CA GLN A 338 18.18 13.70 18.30
C GLN A 338 17.91 12.22 18.04
N LEU A 339 17.03 11.90 17.07
CA LEU A 339 16.84 10.51 16.64
C LEU A 339 18.15 9.92 16.13
N ARG A 340 18.93 10.64 15.31
CA ARG A 340 20.24 10.19 14.84
C ARG A 340 21.21 9.92 16.00
N GLU A 341 21.26 10.82 16.98
CA GLU A 341 22.06 10.65 18.20
C GLU A 341 21.67 9.36 18.95
N ALA A 342 20.36 9.11 19.09
CA ALA A 342 19.85 7.90 19.74
C ALA A 342 20.16 6.62 18.94
N LEU A 343 19.94 6.61 17.62
CA LEU A 343 20.30 5.50 16.73
C LEU A 343 21.81 5.16 16.85
N ASN A 344 22.67 6.17 16.87
CA ASN A 344 24.12 5.99 17.04
C ASN A 344 24.48 5.39 18.40
N ARG A 345 23.83 5.81 19.50
CA ARG A 345 24.05 5.25 20.84
C ARG A 345 23.69 3.77 20.92
N HIS A 346 22.63 3.35 20.21
CA HIS A 346 22.21 1.94 20.14
C HIS A 346 22.96 1.14 19.06
N GLY A 347 23.78 1.78 18.23
CA GLY A 347 24.54 1.12 17.16
C GLY A 347 23.66 0.59 16.03
N VAL A 348 22.51 1.23 15.77
CA VAL A 348 21.53 0.81 14.76
C VAL A 348 21.40 1.85 13.65
N ALA A 349 21.06 1.41 12.44
CA ALA A 349 20.85 2.28 11.29
C ALA A 349 19.40 2.77 11.19
N LYS A 350 19.19 3.95 10.58
CA LYS A 350 17.85 4.48 10.29
C LYS A 350 16.99 3.58 9.40
N SER A 351 17.59 2.70 8.57
CA SER A 351 16.87 1.69 7.77
C SER A 351 16.26 0.56 8.60
N GLN A 352 16.64 0.44 9.89
CA GLN A 352 16.06 -0.52 10.84
C GLN A 352 14.79 0.00 11.52
N VAL A 353 14.43 1.28 11.35
CA VAL A 353 13.18 1.83 11.88
C VAL A 353 12.01 1.17 11.14
N LEU A 354 11.13 0.48 11.87
CA LEU A 354 9.93 -0.15 11.33
C LEU A 354 8.79 0.85 11.22
N THR A 355 8.39 1.44 12.35
CA THR A 355 7.25 2.37 12.40
C THR A 355 7.58 3.65 13.15
N SER A 356 6.80 4.70 12.88
CA SER A 356 6.89 6.00 13.53
C SER A 356 5.51 6.56 13.87
N VAL A 357 5.42 7.31 14.96
CA VAL A 357 4.25 8.11 15.32
C VAL A 357 4.68 9.57 15.36
N LEU A 358 4.03 10.40 14.55
CA LEU A 358 4.35 11.82 14.41
C LEU A 358 3.16 12.66 14.88
N LEU A 359 3.33 13.38 15.98
CA LEU A 359 2.35 14.33 16.48
C LEU A 359 2.71 15.73 16.02
N LEU A 360 1.77 16.44 15.42
CA LEU A 360 1.94 17.83 14.98
C LEU A 360 1.12 18.77 15.86
N ALA A 361 1.64 19.94 16.16
CA ALA A 361 0.84 20.97 16.85
C ALA A 361 -0.22 21.59 15.92
N ASP A 362 0.02 21.56 14.60
CA ASP A 362 -0.85 22.10 13.56
C ASP A 362 -0.67 21.30 12.26
N MET A 363 -1.74 20.64 11.79
CA MET A 363 -1.76 19.86 10.54
C MET A 363 -1.56 20.73 9.30
N GLY A 364 -1.83 22.04 9.38
CA GLY A 364 -1.49 23.00 8.33
C GLY A 364 0.01 23.05 8.01
N THR A 365 0.86 22.59 8.93
CA THR A 365 2.32 22.56 8.78
C THR A 365 2.87 21.24 8.22
N PHE A 366 2.00 20.27 7.92
CA PHE A 366 2.33 18.92 7.46
C PHE A 366 3.33 18.88 6.30
N ALA A 367 3.15 19.74 5.29
CA ALA A 367 4.02 19.78 4.12
C ALA A 367 5.47 20.20 4.46
N GLN A 368 5.64 21.15 5.38
CA GLN A 368 6.96 21.64 5.79
C GLN A 368 7.72 20.56 6.57
N ILE A 369 7.07 19.89 7.52
CA ILE A 369 7.68 18.82 8.31
C ILE A 369 7.99 17.60 7.44
N ASN A 370 7.09 17.24 6.52
CA ASN A 370 7.34 16.15 5.58
C ASN A 370 8.61 16.39 4.74
N ALA A 371 8.89 17.63 4.31
CA ALA A 371 10.11 17.89 3.56
C ALA A 371 11.39 17.52 4.35
N VAL A 372 11.43 17.80 5.66
CA VAL A 372 12.55 17.44 6.53
C VAL A 372 12.58 15.94 6.80
N TYR A 373 11.42 15.34 7.09
CA TYR A 373 11.28 13.90 7.31
C TYR A 373 11.71 13.10 6.07
N ASN A 374 11.32 13.52 4.86
CA ASN A 374 11.72 12.92 3.58
C ASN A 374 13.24 12.91 3.40
N GLY A 375 13.90 14.00 3.81
CA GLY A 375 15.37 14.08 3.77
C GLY A 375 16.01 13.07 4.70
N PHE A 376 15.49 12.91 5.92
CA PHE A 376 16.03 11.97 6.89
C PHE A 376 15.81 10.50 6.50
N PHE A 377 14.59 10.15 6.08
CA PHE A 377 14.22 8.82 5.60
C PHE A 377 14.26 8.71 4.07
N SER A 378 15.24 9.36 3.44
CA SER A 378 15.44 9.32 1.99
C SER A 378 15.63 7.87 1.52
N VAL A 379 14.79 7.43 0.58
CA VAL A 379 14.84 6.08 0.00
C VAL A 379 16.15 5.80 -0.75
N GLN A 380 16.85 6.86 -1.18
CA GLN A 380 18.18 6.78 -1.78
C GLN A 380 19.27 6.41 -0.75
N GLU A 381 19.01 6.64 0.55
CA GLU A 381 19.94 6.34 1.63
C GLU A 381 19.54 5.11 2.46
N ILE A 382 18.23 4.87 2.66
CA ILE A 382 17.73 3.78 3.52
C ILE A 382 17.16 2.59 2.76
N GLY A 383 16.99 2.70 1.44
CA GLY A 383 16.27 1.74 0.65
C GLY A 383 14.79 2.06 0.45
N PRO A 384 14.10 1.23 -0.34
CA PRO A 384 12.75 1.51 -0.84
C PRO A 384 11.65 1.45 0.24
N LEU A 385 11.97 1.05 1.47
CA LEU A 385 11.00 0.85 2.54
C LEU A 385 11.23 1.84 3.69
N PRO A 386 10.75 3.09 3.58
CA PRO A 386 10.72 3.99 4.72
C PRO A 386 9.79 3.45 5.83
N PRO A 387 9.87 3.95 7.07
CA PRO A 387 9.00 3.48 8.15
C PRO A 387 7.53 3.60 7.81
N SER A 388 6.69 2.70 8.34
CA SER A 388 5.26 2.96 8.46
C SER A 388 5.02 4.14 9.41
N ARG A 389 3.87 4.81 9.27
CA ARG A 389 3.61 6.06 9.99
C ARG A 389 2.13 6.27 10.32
N ALA A 390 1.89 6.72 11.55
CA ALA A 390 0.69 7.46 11.94
C ALA A 390 1.06 8.93 12.14
N CYS A 391 0.24 9.86 11.60
CA CYS A 391 0.52 11.29 11.68
C CYS A 391 -0.75 12.06 12.04
N ILE A 392 -0.80 12.61 13.25
CA ILE A 392 -2.00 13.24 13.81
C ILE A 392 -1.71 14.64 14.33
N GLU A 393 -2.72 15.50 14.39
CA GLU A 393 -2.61 16.79 15.07
C GLU A 393 -3.03 16.66 16.53
N SER A 394 -2.19 17.15 17.43
CA SER A 394 -2.52 17.34 18.83
C SER A 394 -2.18 18.78 19.24
N LYS A 395 -3.22 19.62 19.35
CA LYS A 395 -3.09 20.97 19.94
C LYS A 395 -2.73 20.94 21.43
N SER A 396 -2.75 19.76 22.02
CA SER A 396 -2.43 19.51 23.42
C SER A 396 -0.92 19.29 23.65
N LEU A 397 -0.08 19.41 22.61
CA LEU A 397 1.37 19.55 22.77
C LEU A 397 1.72 20.82 23.57
N SER A 398 2.84 20.79 24.30
CA SER A 398 3.28 21.93 25.11
C SER A 398 3.48 23.18 24.25
N PRO A 399 3.13 24.39 24.74
CA PRO A 399 3.37 25.63 23.99
C PRO A 399 4.81 25.76 23.50
N GLY A 400 4.98 26.09 22.22
CA GLY A 400 6.29 26.21 21.56
C GLY A 400 6.84 24.92 20.96
N VAL A 401 6.25 23.75 21.28
CA VAL A 401 6.60 22.46 20.66
C VAL A 401 5.78 22.27 19.38
N GLY A 402 6.43 22.32 18.22
CA GLY A 402 5.78 22.14 16.92
C GLY A 402 5.50 20.69 16.54
N LEU A 403 6.29 19.74 17.06
CA LEU A 403 6.17 18.31 16.75
C LEU A 403 6.72 17.41 17.87
N GLN A 404 6.22 16.17 17.93
CA GLN A 404 6.77 15.08 18.72
C GLN A 404 6.90 13.82 17.85
N LEU A 405 8.02 13.10 17.97
CA LEU A 405 8.30 11.87 17.23
C LEU A 405 8.55 10.69 18.17
N SER A 406 7.95 9.55 17.86
CA SER A 406 8.29 8.25 18.42
C SER A 406 8.59 7.25 17.31
N VAL A 407 9.49 6.29 17.54
CA VAL A 407 9.85 5.24 16.59
C VAL A 407 10.03 3.88 17.25
N VAL A 408 9.77 2.82 16.48
CA VAL A 408 10.09 1.44 16.83
C VAL A 408 11.13 0.90 15.86
N ILE A 409 12.19 0.32 16.40
CA ILE A 409 13.37 -0.12 15.64
C ILE A 409 13.62 -1.60 15.91
N GLN A 410 13.87 -2.36 14.85
CA GLN A 410 14.30 -3.75 14.97
C GLN A 410 15.82 -3.83 15.10
N ARG A 411 16.31 -4.29 16.25
CA ARG A 411 17.74 -4.29 16.58
C ARG A 411 18.52 -5.33 15.79
N ASP A 412 18.01 -6.55 15.74
CA ASP A 412 18.77 -7.73 15.32
C ASP A 412 18.57 -8.04 13.83
N THR A 413 18.90 -7.09 12.96
CA THR A 413 18.80 -7.25 11.50
C THR A 413 20.12 -6.95 10.80
N GLN A 414 20.36 -7.65 9.68
CA GLN A 414 21.54 -7.40 8.86
C GLN A 414 21.34 -6.15 8.01
N VAL A 415 22.20 -5.16 8.23
CA VAL A 415 22.29 -3.95 7.41
C VAL A 415 23.51 -4.05 6.51
N GLU A 416 23.29 -3.95 5.20
CA GLU A 416 24.34 -4.01 4.18
C GLU A 416 24.56 -2.64 3.55
N SER A 417 25.83 -2.32 3.25
CA SER A 417 26.17 -1.13 2.48
C SER A 417 26.18 -1.44 0.99
N CYS A 418 25.34 -0.75 0.22
CA CYS A 418 25.28 -0.81 -1.23
C CYS A 418 25.54 0.59 -1.81
N GLY A 419 26.82 0.96 -1.96
CA GLY A 419 27.20 2.31 -2.32
C GLY A 419 26.86 3.30 -1.19
N ASN A 420 26.02 4.30 -1.46
CA ASN A 420 25.58 5.26 -0.44
C ASN A 420 24.39 4.76 0.41
N LEU A 421 23.88 3.56 0.10
CA LEU A 421 22.67 3.03 0.69
C LEU A 421 23.00 2.06 1.83
N LEU A 422 22.32 2.20 2.97
CA LEU A 422 22.38 1.27 4.10
C LEU A 422 21.10 0.43 4.13
N LEU A 423 21.09 -0.68 3.41
CA LEU A 423 19.90 -1.50 3.19
C LEU A 423 19.67 -2.45 4.36
N ASN A 424 18.47 -2.45 4.93
CA ASN A 424 18.02 -3.53 5.79
C ASN A 424 17.29 -4.59 4.95
N LYS A 425 17.96 -5.69 4.61
CA LYS A 425 17.33 -6.81 3.87
C LYS A 425 16.34 -7.59 4.73
N GLY A 426 16.45 -7.50 6.05
CA GLY A 426 15.51 -8.08 7.01
C GLY A 426 14.20 -7.28 7.13
N LYS A 427 14.09 -6.10 6.51
CA LYS A 427 12.85 -5.32 6.57
C LYS A 427 11.92 -5.69 5.42
N GLY A 428 10.74 -6.21 5.77
CA GLY A 428 9.62 -6.35 4.86
C GLY A 428 8.75 -5.11 4.88
N GLY A 429 8.04 -4.85 3.79
CA GLY A 429 7.13 -3.72 3.73
C GLY A 429 6.31 -3.65 2.44
N LEU A 430 5.26 -2.85 2.50
CA LEU A 430 4.40 -2.50 1.38
C LEU A 430 4.44 -0.99 1.20
N HIS A 431 4.92 -0.53 0.05
CA HIS A 431 5.09 0.87 -0.28
C HIS A 431 4.57 1.10 -1.70
N VAL A 432 3.32 1.51 -1.81
CA VAL A 432 2.59 1.72 -3.06
C VAL A 432 2.52 3.21 -3.34
N GLN A 433 3.01 3.60 -4.51
CA GLN A 433 3.11 4.99 -4.98
C GLN A 433 2.25 5.23 -6.22
N SER A 434 1.84 4.15 -6.91
CA SER A 434 0.97 4.19 -8.08
C SER A 434 -0.51 4.40 -7.73
N ARG A 435 -1.24 5.11 -8.59
CA ARG A 435 -2.72 5.15 -8.55
C ARG A 435 -3.31 3.90 -9.20
N SER A 436 -4.29 3.29 -8.55
CA SER A 436 -4.99 2.09 -9.03
C SER A 436 -6.45 2.05 -8.52
N TYR A 437 -7.19 0.99 -8.82
CA TYR A 437 -8.49 0.73 -8.16
C TYR A 437 -8.34 -0.05 -6.84
N TRP A 438 -7.17 -0.61 -6.56
CA TRP A 438 -6.98 -1.54 -5.44
C TRP A 438 -6.87 -0.84 -4.08
N CYS A 439 -5.90 0.04 -3.89
CA CYS A 439 -5.74 0.80 -2.64
C CYS A 439 -5.15 2.19 -2.92
N PRO A 440 -5.37 3.18 -2.05
CA PRO A 440 -4.78 4.50 -2.22
C PRO A 440 -3.26 4.42 -2.13
N CYS A 441 -2.56 5.16 -2.98
CA CYS A 441 -1.13 5.35 -2.77
C CYS A 441 -0.87 6.18 -1.51
N ASN A 442 0.34 6.08 -0.98
CA ASN A 442 0.72 6.87 0.18
C ASN A 442 0.68 8.39 -0.12
N ILE A 443 0.21 9.18 0.86
CA ILE A 443 0.20 10.66 0.75
C ILE A 443 1.46 11.30 1.33
N GLY A 444 2.49 10.50 1.58
CA GLY A 444 3.75 10.91 2.18
C GLY A 444 4.81 9.81 2.07
N PRO A 445 6.03 10.05 2.56
CA PRO A 445 7.23 9.22 2.37
C PRO A 445 7.28 7.99 3.29
N TYR A 446 6.16 7.29 3.45
CA TYR A 446 6.04 6.19 4.41
C TYR A 446 5.54 4.94 3.71
N SER A 447 5.97 3.77 4.20
CA SER A 447 5.41 2.51 3.75
C SER A 447 4.00 2.36 4.33
N GLN A 448 3.03 1.86 3.58
CA GLN A 448 1.70 1.57 4.15
C GLN A 448 1.77 0.45 5.19
N ALA A 449 2.74 -0.46 5.08
CA ALA A 449 3.04 -1.44 6.12
C ALA A 449 4.52 -1.76 6.18
N SER A 450 5.00 -2.18 7.35
CA SER A 450 6.36 -2.67 7.57
C SER A 450 6.42 -3.78 8.61
N TRP A 451 7.37 -4.70 8.48
CA TRP A 451 7.59 -5.78 9.45
C TRP A 451 9.05 -6.26 9.39
N ASP A 452 9.45 -7.04 10.39
CA ASP A 452 10.70 -7.81 10.34
C ASP A 452 10.44 -9.13 9.59
N SER A 453 11.09 -9.31 8.45
CA SER A 453 11.00 -10.52 7.62
C SER A 453 11.52 -11.77 8.32
N ALA A 454 12.35 -11.64 9.37
CA ALA A 454 12.79 -12.75 10.19
C ALA A 454 11.75 -13.18 11.25
N ASP A 455 10.74 -12.35 11.53
CA ASP A 455 9.68 -12.70 12.48
C ASP A 455 8.74 -13.74 11.88
N ARG A 456 8.80 -14.97 12.40
CA ARG A 456 7.96 -16.08 11.93
C ARG A 456 6.46 -15.84 12.14
N ASN A 457 6.07 -15.10 13.19
CA ASN A 457 4.66 -14.70 13.36
C ASN A 457 4.26 -13.56 12.42
N LYS A 458 5.25 -12.88 11.80
CA LYS A 458 5.10 -11.69 10.94
C LYS A 458 4.27 -10.60 11.62
N VAL A 459 4.76 -10.05 12.73
CA VAL A 459 4.12 -8.87 13.33
C VAL A 459 4.40 -7.66 12.44
N ALA A 460 3.35 -7.15 11.81
CA ALA A 460 3.40 -5.99 10.93
C ALA A 460 2.76 -4.76 11.56
N TYR A 461 3.36 -3.61 11.27
CA TYR A 461 2.86 -2.28 11.58
C TYR A 461 2.22 -1.69 10.34
N ILE A 462 0.95 -1.29 10.45
CA ILE A 462 0.17 -0.74 9.33
C ILE A 462 -0.06 0.75 9.60
N SER A 463 0.32 1.57 8.63
CA SER A 463 0.16 3.03 8.65
C SER A 463 -1.30 3.44 8.69
N GLY A 464 -1.55 4.66 9.14
CA GLY A 464 -2.88 5.27 9.12
C GLY A 464 -3.52 5.27 7.73
N GLN A 465 -4.74 4.73 7.64
CA GLN A 465 -5.56 4.71 6.43
C GLN A 465 -6.71 5.70 6.58
N ILE A 466 -6.79 6.62 5.63
CA ILE A 466 -7.89 7.58 5.48
C ILE A 466 -8.71 7.24 4.23
N ALA A 467 -9.92 7.78 4.16
CA ALA A 467 -10.92 7.41 3.15
C ALA A 467 -10.68 8.05 1.77
N LEU A 468 -9.51 7.84 1.18
CA LEU A 468 -9.24 8.28 -0.19
C LEU A 468 -9.84 7.29 -1.20
N LEU A 469 -10.46 7.79 -2.26
CA LEU A 469 -10.80 6.98 -3.42
C LEU A 469 -9.50 6.57 -4.13
N PRO A 470 -9.16 5.27 -4.25
CA PRO A 470 -7.88 4.83 -4.80
C PRO A 470 -7.53 5.40 -6.17
N SER A 471 -8.54 5.51 -7.04
CA SER A 471 -8.38 5.91 -8.44
C SER A 471 -8.08 7.39 -8.63
N THR A 472 -8.65 8.26 -7.77
CA THR A 472 -8.56 9.72 -7.91
C THR A 472 -7.68 10.37 -6.84
N MET A 473 -7.47 9.70 -5.70
CA MET A 473 -6.83 10.24 -4.49
C MET A 473 -7.58 11.44 -3.89
N GLU A 474 -8.90 11.51 -4.13
CA GLU A 474 -9.82 12.45 -3.49
C GLU A 474 -10.43 11.84 -2.22
N MET A 475 -10.79 12.69 -1.25
CA MET A 475 -11.49 12.22 -0.05
C MET A 475 -12.89 11.73 -0.42
N CYS A 476 -13.29 10.61 0.16
CA CYS A 476 -14.62 10.06 -0.02
C CYS A 476 -15.64 10.91 0.74
N ASP A 477 -16.55 11.50 -0.02
CA ASP A 477 -17.72 12.18 0.54
C ASP A 477 -18.89 11.21 0.77
N THR A 478 -18.98 10.17 -0.06
CA THR A 478 -20.03 9.16 0.04
C THR A 478 -19.69 7.88 -0.72
N LEU A 479 -20.16 6.74 -0.20
CA LEU A 479 -20.12 5.44 -0.87
C LEU A 479 -21.33 5.18 -1.78
N ASN A 480 -22.43 5.94 -1.65
CA ASN A 480 -23.67 5.75 -2.43
C ASN A 480 -24.00 6.91 -3.39
N GLY A 481 -23.01 7.71 -3.77
CA GLY A 481 -23.15 8.72 -4.83
C GLY A 481 -23.55 10.11 -4.35
N THR A 482 -24.79 10.35 -3.96
CA THR A 482 -25.20 11.70 -3.51
C THR A 482 -24.62 12.02 -2.13
N PRO A 483 -23.96 13.18 -1.94
CA PRO A 483 -23.46 13.59 -0.63
C PRO A 483 -24.60 13.60 0.40
N GLY A 484 -24.41 12.84 1.47
CA GLY A 484 -25.34 12.77 2.59
C GLY A 484 -25.16 13.91 3.58
N ASP A 485 -25.79 13.78 4.75
CA ASP A 485 -25.43 14.60 5.91
C ASP A 485 -24.02 14.26 6.45
N VAL A 486 -23.58 14.99 7.48
CA VAL A 486 -22.26 14.80 8.08
C VAL A 486 -22.05 13.39 8.66
N TYR A 487 -23.12 12.73 9.12
CA TYR A 487 -23.04 11.36 9.66
C TYR A 487 -22.87 10.34 8.53
N GLN A 488 -23.57 10.52 7.41
CA GLN A 488 -23.42 9.67 6.23
C GLN A 488 -22.04 9.83 5.58
N GLN A 489 -21.49 11.06 5.57
CA GLN A 489 -20.10 11.30 5.17
C GLN A 489 -19.14 10.60 6.14
N GLY A 490 -19.35 10.76 7.45
CA GLY A 490 -18.57 10.07 8.48
C GLY A 490 -18.59 8.55 8.35
N LEU A 491 -19.78 7.96 8.13
CA LEU A 491 -19.94 6.52 7.90
C LEU A 491 -19.22 6.05 6.64
N SER A 492 -19.33 6.80 5.55
CA SER A 492 -18.64 6.50 4.29
C SER A 492 -17.13 6.51 4.48
N GLN A 493 -16.61 7.52 5.19
CA GLN A 493 -15.18 7.60 5.48
C GLN A 493 -14.71 6.49 6.43
N ALA A 494 -15.49 6.19 7.48
CA ALA A 494 -15.16 5.14 8.43
C ALA A 494 -15.06 3.76 7.75
N ILE A 495 -16.05 3.42 6.90
CA ILE A 495 -16.07 2.15 6.17
C ILE A 495 -14.95 2.09 5.14
N LEU A 496 -14.79 3.11 4.28
CA LEU A 496 -13.79 3.06 3.22
C LEU A 496 -12.36 3.02 3.79
N ALA A 497 -12.09 3.79 4.84
CA ALA A 497 -10.79 3.78 5.50
C ALA A 497 -10.49 2.43 6.19
N LEU A 498 -11.49 1.80 6.82
CA LEU A 498 -11.35 0.45 7.38
C LEU A 498 -11.15 -0.60 6.27
N ARG A 499 -11.85 -0.46 5.15
CA ARG A 499 -11.67 -1.31 3.96
C ARG A 499 -10.23 -1.23 3.46
N HIS A 500 -9.63 -0.04 3.37
CA HIS A 500 -8.22 0.11 2.99
C HIS A 500 -7.28 -0.58 3.98
N PHE A 501 -7.52 -0.42 5.28
CA PHE A 501 -6.76 -1.13 6.31
C PHE A 501 -6.86 -2.65 6.13
N HIS A 502 -8.07 -3.17 5.93
CA HIS A 502 -8.32 -4.60 5.67
C HIS A 502 -7.61 -5.09 4.40
N THR A 503 -7.68 -4.33 3.30
CA THR A 503 -7.01 -4.65 2.05
C THR A 503 -5.51 -4.80 2.25
N LEU A 504 -4.85 -3.86 2.94
CA LEU A 504 -3.42 -3.95 3.24
C LEU A 504 -3.10 -5.16 4.12
N LYS A 505 -3.88 -5.35 5.19
CA LYS A 505 -3.77 -6.47 6.12
C LYS A 505 -3.84 -7.82 5.39
N LYS A 506 -4.76 -7.96 4.43
CA LYS A 506 -4.92 -9.16 3.59
C LYS A 506 -3.72 -9.34 2.66
N SER A 507 -3.28 -8.29 1.96
CA SER A 507 -2.17 -8.37 0.99
C SER A 507 -0.82 -8.65 1.63
N ILE A 508 -0.61 -8.26 2.89
CA ILE A 508 0.59 -8.65 3.66
C ILE A 508 0.37 -9.94 4.47
N GLU A 509 -0.74 -10.67 4.28
CA GLU A 509 -1.02 -11.95 4.92
C GLU A 509 -0.93 -11.92 6.46
N THR A 510 -1.45 -10.86 7.08
CA THR A 510 -1.51 -10.75 8.54
C THR A 510 -2.96 -10.86 9.00
N HIS A 511 -3.41 -12.05 9.40
CA HIS A 511 -4.84 -12.32 9.61
C HIS A 511 -5.36 -11.88 10.98
N HIS A 512 -4.50 -11.81 12.00
CA HIS A 512 -4.92 -11.53 13.38
C HIS A 512 -4.62 -10.09 13.78
N GLN A 513 -5.64 -9.35 14.23
CA GLN A 513 -5.45 -8.00 14.77
C GLN A 513 -4.85 -8.04 16.17
N LEU A 514 -3.76 -7.30 16.39
CA LEU A 514 -3.12 -7.19 17.72
C LEU A 514 -3.51 -5.89 18.42
N PHE A 515 -3.35 -4.77 17.71
CA PHE A 515 -3.73 -3.44 18.19
C PHE A 515 -4.50 -2.72 17.11
N MET A 516 -5.66 -2.15 17.42
CA MET A 516 -6.41 -1.31 16.51
C MET A 516 -6.60 0.08 17.12
N CYS A 517 -6.31 1.12 16.34
CA CYS A 517 -6.57 2.49 16.72
C CYS A 517 -7.30 3.20 15.59
N CYS A 518 -8.42 3.85 15.91
CA CYS A 518 -9.11 4.76 15.02
C CYS A 518 -9.01 6.17 15.58
N TYR A 519 -8.21 7.02 14.93
CA TYR A 519 -8.18 8.44 15.25
C TYR A 519 -9.40 9.10 14.63
N ILE A 520 -10.08 9.98 15.36
CA ILE A 520 -11.26 10.72 14.90
C ILE A 520 -11.05 12.23 15.05
N ALA A 521 -11.54 12.98 14.06
CA ALA A 521 -11.45 14.44 14.03
C ALA A 521 -12.72 15.14 14.55
N GLU A 522 -13.80 14.40 14.84
CA GLU A 522 -15.06 14.94 15.39
C GLU A 522 -15.73 13.95 16.34
N ASP A 523 -16.44 14.43 17.36
CA ASP A 523 -17.00 13.59 18.44
C ASP A 523 -18.11 12.64 17.94
N PHE A 524 -18.86 13.06 16.93
CA PHE A 524 -19.92 12.25 16.31
C PHE A 524 -19.39 10.98 15.64
N MET A 525 -18.09 10.93 15.35
CA MET A 525 -17.46 9.76 14.73
C MET A 525 -17.28 8.60 15.70
N ALA A 526 -17.19 8.84 17.02
CA ALA A 526 -17.00 7.77 18.00
C ALA A 526 -18.08 6.66 17.92
N PRO A 527 -19.39 6.98 17.96
CA PRO A 527 -20.43 5.95 17.79
C PRO A 527 -20.47 5.35 16.38
N ILE A 528 -20.08 6.08 15.33
CA ILE A 528 -19.99 5.55 13.96
C ILE A 528 -18.90 4.47 13.90
N VAL A 529 -17.69 4.81 14.34
CA VAL A 529 -16.51 3.93 14.34
C VAL A 529 -16.77 2.67 15.17
N SER A 530 -17.39 2.81 16.35
CA SER A 530 -17.77 1.67 17.19
C SER A 530 -18.71 0.70 16.46
N ARG A 531 -19.73 1.22 15.76
CA ARG A 531 -20.68 0.38 14.99
C ARG A 531 -20.02 -0.29 13.78
N VAL A 532 -19.19 0.46 13.05
CA VAL A 532 -18.43 -0.07 11.90
C VAL A 532 -17.49 -1.19 12.35
N TRP A 533 -16.75 -0.99 13.44
CA TRP A 533 -15.88 -2.02 14.01
C TRP A 533 -16.64 -3.24 14.48
N SER A 534 -17.77 -3.05 15.18
CA SER A 534 -18.61 -4.15 15.64
C SER A 534 -19.16 -4.98 14.48
N ALA A 535 -19.57 -4.35 13.38
CA ALA A 535 -20.00 -5.05 12.17
C ALA A 535 -18.83 -5.83 11.56
N TYR A 536 -17.69 -5.18 11.37
CA TYR A 536 -16.48 -5.80 10.83
C TYR A 536 -16.01 -7.04 11.64
N CYS A 537 -15.98 -6.96 12.97
CA CYS A 537 -15.63 -8.07 13.85
C CYS A 537 -16.65 -9.23 13.78
N SER A 538 -17.92 -8.92 13.52
CA SER A 538 -18.95 -9.96 13.37
C SER A 538 -18.71 -10.80 12.12
N ASP A 539 -18.25 -10.17 11.03
CA ASP A 539 -17.88 -10.85 9.79
C ASP A 539 -16.50 -11.50 9.84
N HIS A 540 -15.64 -11.06 10.76
CA HIS A 540 -14.26 -11.53 10.91
C HIS A 540 -13.96 -11.94 12.36
N PRO A 541 -14.50 -13.09 12.83
CA PRO A 541 -14.50 -13.48 14.24
C PRO A 541 -13.12 -13.71 14.85
N ASP A 542 -12.08 -13.85 14.02
CA ASP A 542 -10.67 -13.90 14.46
C ASP A 542 -10.15 -12.57 15.03
N ASN A 543 -10.92 -11.47 14.89
CA ASN A 543 -10.58 -10.15 15.42
C ASN A 543 -11.43 -9.83 16.63
N LEU A 544 -10.77 -9.61 17.77
CA LEU A 544 -11.44 -9.30 19.03
C LEU A 544 -11.84 -7.84 19.08
N SER A 545 -13.10 -7.57 19.43
CA SER A 545 -13.65 -6.20 19.46
C SER A 545 -12.95 -5.31 20.48
N GLY A 546 -12.44 -5.88 21.58
CA GLY A 546 -11.70 -5.17 22.63
C GLY A 546 -10.33 -4.63 22.21
N THR A 547 -9.84 -4.96 21.01
CA THR A 547 -8.55 -4.43 20.49
C THR A 547 -8.62 -2.99 19.99
N LEU A 548 -9.81 -2.42 19.84
CA LEU A 548 -10.02 -1.07 19.30
C LEU A 548 -9.90 0.01 20.39
N LEU A 549 -9.04 0.98 20.10
CA LEU A 549 -9.04 2.31 20.72
C LEU A 549 -9.63 3.34 19.77
N ILE A 550 -10.56 4.16 20.24
CA ILE A 550 -11.04 5.32 19.49
C ILE A 550 -10.47 6.57 20.14
N VAL A 551 -9.76 7.39 19.36
CA VAL A 551 -8.94 8.49 19.89
C VAL A 551 -9.32 9.80 19.20
N ARG A 552 -9.86 10.76 19.95
CA ARG A 552 -10.18 12.09 19.42
C ARG A 552 -8.93 12.96 19.37
N VAL A 553 -8.56 13.38 18.17
CA VAL A 553 -7.39 14.23 17.89
C VAL A 553 -7.83 15.55 17.28
N SER A 554 -6.99 16.58 17.29
CA SER A 554 -7.42 17.92 16.88
C SER A 554 -7.72 18.02 15.38
N ALA A 555 -6.98 17.30 14.54
CA ALA A 555 -7.18 17.18 13.09
C ALA A 555 -6.41 15.98 12.53
N LEU A 556 -6.78 15.57 11.32
CA LEU A 556 -6.14 14.52 10.55
C LEU A 556 -5.68 15.02 9.17
N PRO A 557 -4.73 14.34 8.52
CA PRO A 557 -4.30 14.69 7.17
C PRO A 557 -5.48 14.80 6.21
N ARG A 558 -5.41 15.76 5.27
CA ARG A 558 -6.45 16.00 4.25
C ARG A 558 -7.85 16.28 4.81
N ASN A 559 -7.95 16.71 6.07
CA ASN A 559 -9.21 16.93 6.79
C ASN A 559 -10.09 15.67 6.86
N ALA A 560 -9.47 14.49 6.96
CA ALA A 560 -10.21 13.24 7.16
C ALA A 560 -10.98 13.27 8.49
N LEU A 561 -12.16 12.65 8.52
CA LEU A 561 -12.97 12.52 9.74
C LEU A 561 -12.45 11.39 10.63
N CYS A 562 -11.81 10.38 10.05
CA CYS A 562 -11.16 9.29 10.77
C CYS A 562 -9.95 8.70 10.03
N GLU A 563 -9.05 8.07 10.79
CA GLU A 563 -7.90 7.32 10.30
C GLU A 563 -7.77 5.99 11.06
N TRP A 564 -7.76 4.85 10.36
CA TRP A 564 -7.56 3.53 10.97
C TRP A 564 -6.10 3.10 10.85
N GLY A 565 -5.51 2.61 11.94
CA GLY A 565 -4.14 2.11 11.96
C GLY A 565 -3.92 1.10 13.08
N GLY A 566 -2.75 0.47 13.11
CA GLY A 566 -2.44 -0.49 14.17
C GLY A 566 -1.42 -1.54 13.76
N SER A 567 -1.47 -2.69 14.44
CA SER A 567 -0.59 -3.83 14.16
C SER A 567 -1.36 -5.14 14.08
N ALA A 568 -0.89 -6.03 13.21
CA ALA A 568 -1.47 -7.35 12.98
C ALA A 568 -0.35 -8.39 12.82
N CYS A 569 -0.67 -9.68 12.97
CA CYS A 569 0.27 -10.76 12.70
C CYS A 569 -0.33 -11.87 11.82
N ARG A 570 0.53 -12.65 11.17
CA ARG A 570 0.13 -13.79 10.33
C ARG A 570 -0.43 -14.93 11.17
N GLN A 571 0.28 -15.30 12.23
CA GLN A 571 -0.07 -16.43 13.10
C GLN A 571 0.19 -16.07 14.55
N LEU A 572 -0.76 -16.40 15.44
CA LEU A 572 -0.61 -16.22 16.88
C LEU A 572 0.33 -17.27 17.51
N LEU A 573 0.40 -18.47 16.95
CA LEU A 573 1.28 -19.55 17.40
C LEU A 573 2.05 -20.10 16.20
N VAL A 574 3.36 -20.23 16.35
CA VAL A 574 4.24 -20.90 15.38
C VAL A 574 5.03 -21.97 16.13
N GLU A 575 4.82 -23.24 15.78
CA GLU A 575 5.60 -24.39 16.26
C GLU A 575 6.76 -24.65 15.26
N ASP A 576 7.92 -25.12 15.72
CA ASP A 576 9.00 -25.62 14.85
C ASP A 576 8.73 -27.11 14.51
N ASP A 577 8.87 -27.49 13.24
CA ASP A 577 8.67 -28.88 12.76
C ASP A 577 9.80 -29.84 13.20
N ASP A 578 10.85 -29.35 13.88
CA ASP A 578 12.05 -30.11 14.26
C ASP A 578 12.05 -30.66 15.71
N ASP A 579 11.00 -30.40 16.50
CA ASP A 579 10.87 -30.92 17.87
C ASP A 579 9.85 -32.09 17.90
N ASP A 580 10.26 -33.25 17.39
CA ASP A 580 9.53 -34.52 17.46
C ASP A 580 9.57 -35.16 18.87
N ASP A 581 10.05 -34.44 19.89
CA ASP A 581 10.17 -34.95 21.25
C ASP A 581 9.25 -34.21 22.26
N ASP A 582 8.38 -35.05 22.81
CA ASP A 582 7.75 -35.00 24.13
C ASP A 582 6.41 -34.27 24.32
N ASP A 583 5.40 -35.13 24.48
CA ASP A 583 4.08 -34.90 25.08
C ASP A 583 4.13 -34.16 26.45
N GLU A 584 5.29 -33.93 27.06
CA GLU A 584 5.45 -33.11 28.28
C GLU A 584 5.27 -31.60 28.03
N LEU A 585 5.48 -31.10 26.80
CA LEU A 585 5.19 -29.71 26.46
C LEU A 585 3.69 -29.41 26.42
N ARG A 586 2.83 -30.43 26.32
CA ARG A 586 1.36 -30.25 26.28
C ARG A 586 0.76 -29.84 27.61
N GLU A 587 1.39 -30.17 28.75
CA GLU A 587 0.91 -29.70 30.06
C GLU A 587 1.36 -28.27 30.40
N GLN A 588 2.44 -27.76 29.77
CA GLN A 588 2.76 -26.33 29.82
C GLN A 588 1.85 -25.47 28.92
N ARG A 589 1.05 -26.07 28.02
CA ARG A 589 0.07 -25.38 27.14
C ARG A 589 -1.14 -24.79 27.87
N SER A 590 -1.29 -25.01 29.18
CA SER A 590 -2.31 -24.36 30.02
C SER A 590 -1.72 -23.46 31.12
N GLY A 591 -0.40 -23.31 31.16
CA GLY A 591 0.29 -22.42 32.08
C GLY A 591 0.09 -20.96 31.68
N SER A 592 -1.06 -20.41 32.02
CA SER A 592 -1.20 -18.97 32.20
C SER A 592 -0.19 -18.58 33.29
N ILE A 593 1.02 -18.14 32.89
CA ILE A 593 1.81 -17.28 33.78
C ILE A 593 0.98 -16.02 33.85
N THR A 594 0.15 -15.98 34.86
CA THR A 594 -0.74 -14.90 35.14
C THR A 594 0.09 -13.74 35.66
N LEU A 595 0.14 -12.67 34.89
CA LEU A 595 0.23 -11.31 35.43
C LEU A 595 -1.07 -10.97 36.21
N GLU A 596 -1.74 -11.95 36.85
CA GLU A 596 -3.03 -11.79 37.58
C GLU A 596 -2.90 -10.82 38.75
N GLN A 597 -1.69 -10.51 39.20
CA GLN A 597 -1.53 -9.63 40.35
C GLN A 597 -1.57 -8.13 39.99
N ASN A 598 -1.36 -7.74 38.72
CA ASN A 598 -1.18 -6.32 38.36
C ASN A 598 -2.22 -5.76 37.36
N PHE A 599 -3.16 -6.56 36.85
CA PHE A 599 -4.17 -6.11 35.89
C PHE A 599 -5.51 -5.68 36.50
N ASN A 600 -5.71 -5.83 37.82
CA ASN A 600 -7.01 -5.59 38.47
C ASN A 600 -7.56 -4.17 38.28
N GLU A 601 -6.70 -3.21 37.93
CA GLU A 601 -7.10 -1.82 37.71
C GLU A 601 -7.45 -1.51 36.24
N LEU A 602 -7.01 -2.34 35.28
CA LEU A 602 -7.36 -2.17 33.87
C LEU A 602 -8.81 -2.60 33.64
N GLN A 603 -9.60 -1.68 33.12
CA GLN A 603 -10.98 -1.95 32.72
C GLN A 603 -11.04 -2.20 31.21
N ASP A 604 -11.99 -3.05 30.78
CA ASP A 604 -12.22 -3.44 29.38
C ASP A 604 -10.91 -3.92 28.71
N LEU A 605 -10.19 -4.78 29.44
CA LEU A 605 -8.91 -5.36 29.05
C LEU A 605 -9.08 -6.41 27.95
N GLU A 606 -8.31 -6.27 26.88
CA GLU A 606 -8.15 -7.28 25.83
C GLU A 606 -6.67 -7.65 25.72
N GLU A 607 -6.36 -8.96 25.77
CA GLU A 607 -5.00 -9.48 25.67
C GLU A 607 -4.89 -10.49 24.52
N LEU A 608 -3.95 -10.25 23.61
CA LEU A 608 -3.50 -11.21 22.61
C LEU A 608 -2.07 -11.65 22.87
N ILE A 609 -1.82 -12.95 22.70
CA ILE A 609 -0.52 -13.55 22.91
C ILE A 609 0.00 -14.12 21.59
N VAL A 610 1.18 -13.67 21.20
CA VAL A 610 1.91 -14.13 20.02
C VAL A 610 3.10 -14.98 20.48
N ARG A 611 3.16 -16.24 20.05
CA ARG A 611 4.12 -17.23 20.53
C ARG A 611 4.93 -17.84 19.38
N THR A 612 6.20 -18.07 19.68
CA THR A 612 7.10 -19.03 19.03
C THR A 612 7.65 -19.98 20.11
N ASN A 613 8.35 -21.05 19.74
CA ASN A 613 9.02 -21.94 20.70
C ASN A 613 9.96 -21.20 21.67
N ASN A 614 10.58 -20.09 21.23
CA ASN A 614 11.59 -19.37 22.01
C ASN A 614 11.11 -18.03 22.59
N GLN A 615 9.92 -17.54 22.21
CA GLN A 615 9.46 -16.20 22.58
C GLN A 615 7.95 -16.13 22.78
N VAL A 616 7.54 -15.50 23.87
CA VAL A 616 6.14 -15.10 24.13
C VAL A 616 6.06 -13.58 24.15
N ARG A 617 5.21 -13.02 23.30
CA ARG A 617 4.93 -11.58 23.21
C ARG A 617 3.47 -11.30 23.55
N ARG A 618 3.20 -10.32 24.40
CA ARG A 618 1.84 -9.95 24.82
C ARG A 618 1.48 -8.58 24.28
N TYR A 619 0.26 -8.47 23.76
CA TYR A 619 -0.33 -7.25 23.19
C TYR A 619 -1.62 -6.98 23.95
N ILE A 620 -1.61 -5.91 24.75
CA ILE A 620 -2.68 -5.63 25.69
C ILE A 620 -3.27 -4.26 25.37
N THR A 621 -4.58 -4.22 25.18
CA THR A 621 -5.36 -2.99 25.08
C THR A 621 -6.20 -2.85 26.34
N GLY A 622 -6.19 -1.67 26.97
CA GLY A 622 -6.97 -1.45 28.18
C GLY A 622 -7.17 0.02 28.50
N PHE A 623 -8.04 0.29 29.47
CA PHE A 623 -8.45 1.64 29.82
C PHE A 623 -8.42 1.87 31.32
N LEU A 624 -8.23 3.13 31.72
CA LEU A 624 -8.21 3.56 33.11
C LEU A 624 -8.99 4.86 33.29
N ASP A 625 -9.50 5.07 34.50
CA ASP A 625 -10.28 6.26 34.85
C ASP A 625 -9.63 7.12 35.95
N THR A 626 -8.53 6.69 36.56
CA THR A 626 -7.88 7.43 37.66
C THR A 626 -6.37 7.52 37.49
N GLU A 627 -5.78 8.64 37.91
CA GLU A 627 -4.32 8.85 37.87
C GLU A 627 -3.55 7.86 38.74
N SER A 628 -4.12 7.49 39.90
CA SER A 628 -3.53 6.47 40.77
C SER A 628 -3.40 5.14 40.05
N ALA A 629 -4.41 4.77 39.25
CA ALA A 629 -4.37 3.53 38.49
C ALA A 629 -3.34 3.59 37.35
N VAL A 630 -3.22 4.74 36.68
CA VAL A 630 -2.16 4.94 35.67
C VAL A 630 -0.79 4.74 36.30
N LYS A 631 -0.53 5.36 37.45
CA LYS A 631 0.75 5.23 38.14
C LYS A 631 1.04 3.78 38.56
N ASN A 632 0.07 3.10 39.15
CA ASN A 632 0.21 1.71 39.59
C ASN A 632 0.49 0.76 38.43
N VAL A 633 -0.21 0.93 37.30
CA VAL A 633 0.05 0.18 36.06
C VAL A 633 1.47 0.47 35.57
N LEU A 634 1.85 1.74 35.42
CA LEU A 634 3.19 2.08 34.93
C LEU A 634 4.32 1.56 35.85
N ASP A 635 4.14 1.62 37.18
CA ASP A 635 5.09 1.07 38.15
C ASP A 635 5.17 -0.48 38.06
N SER A 636 4.06 -1.13 37.70
CA SER A 636 3.96 -2.59 37.58
C SER A 636 4.58 -3.14 36.29
N PHE A 637 4.65 -2.34 35.23
CA PHE A 637 5.07 -2.76 33.90
C PHE A 637 6.43 -2.18 33.49
N SER A 638 7.44 -2.28 34.37
CA SER A 638 8.78 -1.71 34.12
C SER A 638 9.60 -2.37 32.99
N GLN A 639 9.22 -3.57 32.53
CA GLN A 639 9.91 -4.33 31.48
C GLN A 639 9.12 -4.44 30.16
N CYS A 640 8.11 -3.60 29.96
CA CYS A 640 7.34 -3.55 28.72
C CYS A 640 7.51 -2.20 28.04
N HIS A 641 6.92 -2.02 26.86
CA HIS A 641 6.65 -0.72 26.28
C HIS A 641 5.17 -0.38 26.43
N VAL A 642 4.87 0.86 26.85
CA VAL A 642 3.50 1.36 27.02
C VAL A 642 3.28 2.57 26.14
N THR A 643 2.23 2.57 25.33
CA THR A 643 1.68 3.78 24.71
C THR A 643 0.47 4.23 25.52
N LEU A 644 0.56 5.42 26.12
CA LEU A 644 -0.49 6.03 26.93
C LEU A 644 -1.15 7.18 26.17
N TYR A 645 -2.44 7.02 25.88
CA TYR A 645 -3.31 8.07 25.37
C TYR A 645 -4.02 8.73 26.54
N TYR A 646 -3.93 10.06 26.63
CA TYR A 646 -4.46 10.81 27.78
C TYR A 646 -4.92 12.21 27.38
N VAL A 647 -5.86 12.75 28.14
CA VAL A 647 -6.29 14.15 28.02
C VAL A 647 -5.47 14.99 29.00
N PRO A 648 -4.65 15.96 28.54
CA PRO A 648 -3.86 16.77 29.46
C PRO A 648 -4.72 17.61 30.38
N SER A 649 -4.35 17.64 31.66
CA SER A 649 -4.92 18.51 32.69
C SER A 649 -3.79 19.21 33.46
N PRO A 650 -3.99 20.42 34.01
CA PRO A 650 -2.96 21.11 34.79
C PRO A 650 -2.57 20.39 36.08
N GLU A 651 -3.43 19.50 36.57
CA GLU A 651 -3.24 18.73 37.80
C GLU A 651 -2.53 17.38 37.54
N LEU A 652 -2.54 16.91 36.28
CA LEU A 652 -1.98 15.63 35.88
C LEU A 652 -0.44 15.67 35.87
N ALA A 653 0.17 15.00 36.85
CA ALA A 653 1.60 14.76 36.87
C ALA A 653 1.92 13.42 36.20
N LEU A 654 2.41 13.47 34.96
CA LEU A 654 2.88 12.27 34.26
C LEU A 654 4.20 11.80 34.88
N PRO A 655 4.33 10.51 35.22
CA PRO A 655 5.59 10.01 35.76
C PRO A 655 6.69 10.10 34.69
N ALA A 656 7.90 10.50 35.07
CA ALA A 656 9.04 10.39 34.16
C ALA A 656 9.43 8.91 34.06
N SER A 657 8.94 8.22 33.02
CA SER A 657 9.24 6.81 32.79
C SER A 657 10.03 6.59 31.51
N SER A 658 11.00 5.68 31.56
CA SER A 658 11.87 5.34 30.43
C SER A 658 11.25 4.36 29.44
N ASN A 659 9.99 3.95 29.65
CA ASN A 659 9.32 2.94 28.84
C ASN A 659 7.94 3.34 28.30
N VAL A 660 7.58 4.62 28.43
CA VAL A 660 6.24 5.12 28.08
C VAL A 660 6.31 6.11 26.92
N GLU A 661 5.49 5.87 25.91
CA GLU A 661 5.11 6.85 24.89
C GLU A 661 3.85 7.61 25.37
N TYR A 662 3.93 8.93 25.40
CA TYR A 662 2.82 9.80 25.81
C TYR A 662 2.18 10.44 24.58
N VAL A 663 0.92 10.11 24.33
CA VAL A 663 0.13 10.66 23.23
C VAL A 663 -0.98 11.55 23.80
N PRO A 664 -0.76 12.88 23.89
CA PRO A 664 -1.78 13.81 24.38
C PRO A 664 -2.88 13.96 23.33
N VAL A 665 -4.14 13.80 23.75
CA VAL A 665 -5.32 13.79 22.86
C VAL A 665 -6.46 14.60 23.46
N ASN A 666 -7.55 14.77 22.70
CA ASN A 666 -8.72 15.51 23.14
C ASN A 666 -9.69 14.63 23.96
N ALA A 667 -9.81 13.35 23.60
CA ALA A 667 -10.56 12.34 24.33
C ALA A 667 -10.16 10.92 23.88
N VAL A 668 -10.48 9.93 24.71
CA VAL A 668 -10.37 8.52 24.37
C VAL A 668 -11.70 7.81 24.65
N TYR A 669 -12.06 6.88 23.77
CA TYR A 669 -13.24 6.06 23.91
C TYR A 669 -12.88 4.58 23.73
N ASP A 670 -13.61 3.72 24.42
CA ASP A 670 -13.51 2.28 24.22
C ASP A 670 -14.23 1.82 22.94
N SER A 671 -14.17 0.53 22.65
CA SER A 671 -14.78 -0.08 21.46
C SER A 671 -16.31 0.05 21.42
N THR A 672 -16.95 0.42 22.54
CA THR A 672 -18.39 0.69 22.66
C THR A 672 -18.74 2.19 22.56
N ALA A 673 -17.74 3.02 22.23
CA ALA A 673 -17.82 4.49 22.21
C ALA A 673 -18.08 5.12 23.59
N ARG A 674 -17.79 4.43 24.70
CA ARG A 674 -17.84 5.03 26.03
C ARG A 674 -16.56 5.82 26.29
N ILE A 675 -16.71 7.07 26.76
CA ILE A 675 -15.58 7.93 27.11
C ILE A 675 -14.80 7.38 28.31
N ARG A 676 -13.47 7.45 28.23
CA ARG A 676 -12.52 7.04 29.28
C ARG A 676 -11.52 8.16 29.53
N ASN A 677 -10.85 8.16 30.69
CA ASN A 677 -9.84 9.18 30.97
C ASN A 677 -8.48 8.83 30.35
N TYR A 678 -8.15 7.54 30.30
CA TYR A 678 -6.89 7.03 29.77
C TYR A 678 -7.11 5.74 28.97
N ALA A 679 -6.33 5.57 27.91
CA ALA A 679 -6.23 4.32 27.16
C ALA A 679 -4.76 3.92 27.01
N LEU A 680 -4.51 2.61 27.00
CA LEU A 680 -3.19 2.02 27.03
C LEU A 680 -3.06 0.93 25.96
N GLN A 681 -1.93 0.92 25.27
CA GLN A 681 -1.43 -0.24 24.53
C GLN A 681 -0.12 -0.68 25.14
N ILE A 682 -0.06 -1.91 25.65
CA ILE A 682 1.11 -2.46 26.34
C ILE A 682 1.67 -3.62 25.53
N LYS A 683 2.97 -3.54 25.20
CA LYS A 683 3.73 -4.59 24.52
C LYS A 683 4.81 -5.13 25.45
N TYR A 684 4.71 -6.42 25.76
CA TYR A 684 5.66 -7.14 26.60
C TYR A 684 6.34 -8.27 25.82
#